data_AF-A0A4R1B8K5-F1
#
_entry.id   AF-A0A4R1B8K5-F1
#
_cell.length_a   1.000
_cell.length_b   1.000
_cell.length_c   1.000
_cell.angle_alpha   90.00
_cell.angle_beta   90.00
_cell.angle_gamma   90.00
#
_symmetry.space_group_name_H-M   'P 1'
#
loop_
_entity.id
_entity.type
_entity.pdbx_description
1 polymer ?
#
loop_
_entity_poly.entity_id
_entity_poly.type
_entity_poly.pdbx_seq_one_letter_code
_entity_poly.pdbx_strand_id
1 'polypeptide(L)'
;MSGSALTITARAAGKATITVRNKHSTAKVAVSVTGSSSAAPSAGSTSGLTATPSSVSLAPGQSATVKIGNARTSLSVSVANTGVASATVSKTDVKITAKKVGSTYVTVKDRYSKVVVPVVVQTGTTTTSSTYTLLAWNDLGMHCMDGDYSVFAILPPYNNLHAQLVDSGTNKLVTQGVTLTYEAMADADGSINTISSTKTNFWQYVENFFGVSPAPDTGLTGNKTASLTPQPMAYDSAARQFVADGIPITPYDDSFHKNTYPMVKVVAKDASGKQLAQARVVLPVSDEMSCSSCHASNSDAAAKPQAGWVNDASLPERDWKRNILRLHDEKQAADAAYASALAGKGYDAAGLLATADAGKPVLCASCHASNALAGTGVAGIKPLTEAIHGHHATVKDPASGVMLDSITNRSSCYQCHPGSETKCLRGVMGNAVDANGKPTIDCQSCHGTMSNVGRSGRVGWLDEPNCQACHHDGQRELSAVSSTGILKVWLDNRYATNANAPAAGFSLYRFSSGHGSLQCEACHGATHAEYPSSHRNDNVLANDVQGRSGTIGECSACHKSVPLTATGGPHGMHTIGSAWVSGHESYAESNKTACAYCHGADYRGSALSTAKAARSFSVEGKTVTYSAGQKVTCYDCHNGPNGD
;
A
#
# COMPACT_ATOMS: atom_id res chain seq x y z
N MET A 1 40.20 -12.69 31.34
CA MET A 1 39.91 -11.62 32.31
C MET A 1 38.88 -10.68 31.69
N SER A 2 37.81 -10.45 32.44
CA SER A 2 36.64 -9.63 32.11
C SER A 2 37.00 -8.16 31.83
N GLY A 3 36.33 -7.54 30.83
CA GLY A 3 36.22 -6.08 30.70
C GLY A 3 36.82 -5.46 29.43
N SER A 4 36.13 -5.50 28.30
CA SER A 4 36.52 -4.79 27.06
C SER A 4 35.78 -3.45 26.89
N ALA A 5 35.60 -2.67 27.95
CA ALA A 5 34.93 -1.38 27.91
C ALA A 5 35.89 -0.26 28.33
N LEU A 6 36.13 0.70 27.42
CA LEU A 6 36.84 1.94 27.72
C LEU A 6 35.85 2.95 28.29
N THR A 7 35.95 3.24 29.59
CA THR A 7 35.14 4.30 30.22
C THR A 7 35.84 5.65 30.09
N ILE A 8 35.15 6.63 29.52
CA ILE A 8 35.69 7.99 29.30
C ILE A 8 34.86 8.97 30.13
N THR A 9 35.50 9.69 31.06
CA THR A 9 34.85 10.68 31.92
C THR A 9 35.25 12.10 31.49
N ALA A 10 34.26 12.91 31.12
CA ALA A 10 34.47 14.31 30.74
C ALA A 10 34.77 15.18 31.97
N ARG A 11 35.80 16.04 31.88
CA ARG A 11 36.18 17.00 32.95
C ARG A 11 36.03 18.47 32.57
N ALA A 12 36.13 18.81 31.29
CA ALA A 12 35.99 20.17 30.77
C ALA A 12 35.61 20.14 29.28
N ALA A 13 35.04 21.23 28.78
CA ALA A 13 34.73 21.39 27.37
C ALA A 13 36.02 21.42 26.54
N GLY A 14 36.04 20.68 25.43
CA GLY A 14 37.23 20.55 24.58
C GLY A 14 37.19 19.34 23.66
N LYS A 15 38.24 19.19 22.84
CA LYS A 15 38.45 18.03 21.98
C LYS A 15 39.67 17.24 22.45
N ALA A 16 39.56 15.92 22.47
CA ALA A 16 40.66 15.01 22.74
C ALA A 16 40.62 13.82 21.78
N THR A 17 41.78 13.27 21.45
CA THR A 17 41.89 12.03 20.66
C THR A 17 42.49 10.97 21.55
N ILE A 18 41.70 9.96 21.92
CA ILE A 18 42.19 8.83 22.69
C ILE A 18 42.75 7.80 21.72
N THR A 19 44.01 7.43 21.93
CA THR A 19 44.69 6.42 21.12
C THR A 19 44.81 5.15 21.94
N VAL A 20 44.16 4.08 21.50
CA VAL A 20 44.28 2.74 22.11
C VAL A 20 45.20 1.92 21.21
N ARG A 21 46.25 1.35 21.78
CA ARG A 21 47.20 0.50 21.03
C ARG A 21 47.36 -0.85 21.69
N ASN A 22 47.59 -1.86 20.88
CA ASN A 22 48.23 -3.09 21.32
C ASN A 22 49.51 -3.32 20.48
N LYS A 23 50.17 -4.46 20.69
CA LYS A 23 51.40 -4.83 19.98
C LYS A 23 51.27 -4.97 18.45
N HIS A 24 50.05 -4.95 17.90
CA HIS A 24 49.78 -5.21 16.48
C HIS A 24 48.94 -4.13 15.79
N SER A 25 48.22 -3.26 16.52
CA SER A 25 47.36 -2.25 15.92
C SER A 25 47.12 -1.02 16.81
N THR A 26 46.68 0.07 16.18
CA THR A 26 46.31 1.33 16.84
C THR A 26 44.92 1.76 16.38
N ALA A 27 44.03 2.05 17.33
CA ALA A 27 42.73 2.66 17.10
C ALA A 27 42.70 4.07 17.72
N LYS A 28 42.10 5.04 17.00
CA LYS A 28 41.94 6.42 17.46
C LYS A 28 40.46 6.75 17.59
N VAL A 29 40.05 7.24 18.76
CA VAL A 29 38.68 7.68 19.04
C VAL A 29 38.71 9.19 19.29
N ALA A 30 38.03 9.95 18.43
CA ALA A 30 37.87 11.39 18.61
C ALA A 30 36.72 11.66 19.60
N VAL A 31 37.00 12.39 20.66
CA VAL A 31 36.03 12.76 21.70
C VAL A 31 35.86 14.27 21.68
N SER A 32 34.61 14.74 21.60
CA SER A 32 34.25 16.15 21.72
C SER A 32 33.33 16.32 22.92
N VAL A 33 33.77 17.09 23.91
CA VAL A 33 32.96 17.48 25.07
C VAL A 33 32.47 18.90 24.83
N THR A 34 31.17 19.07 24.64
CA THR A 34 30.52 20.37 24.53
C THR A 34 30.06 20.81 25.93
N GLY A 35 30.49 22.00 26.35
CA GLY A 35 29.94 22.61 27.55
C GLY A 35 28.53 23.10 27.25
N SER A 36 27.50 22.47 27.82
CA SER A 36 26.18 23.08 27.88
C SER A 36 26.17 24.00 29.10
N SER A 37 26.26 25.31 28.89
CA SER A 37 25.84 26.27 29.92
C SER A 37 24.39 26.67 29.63
N SER A 38 23.45 25.79 30.00
CA SER A 38 22.03 26.13 30.15
C SER A 38 21.77 26.67 31.56
N ALA A 39 22.53 27.70 31.96
CA ALA A 39 22.28 28.46 33.17
C ALA A 39 22.44 29.94 32.84
N ALA A 40 21.34 30.68 32.92
CA ALA A 40 21.35 32.14 32.88
C ALA A 40 22.20 32.66 34.04
N PRO A 41 23.23 33.50 33.81
CA PRO A 41 23.95 34.11 34.91
C PRO A 41 23.14 35.28 35.46
N SER A 42 22.92 35.23 36.77
CA SER A 42 22.51 36.36 37.61
C SER A 42 23.45 37.55 37.42
N ALA A 43 22.89 38.76 37.51
CA ALA A 43 23.59 40.03 37.41
C ALA A 43 24.83 40.11 38.33
N GLY A 44 26.00 40.39 37.74
CA GLY A 44 27.23 40.71 38.47
C GLY A 44 28.51 40.56 37.62
N SER A 45 29.12 41.70 37.26
CA SER A 45 30.48 41.85 36.66
C SER A 45 30.67 41.46 35.18
N THR A 46 30.25 42.33 34.24
CA THR A 46 30.65 42.28 32.82
C THR A 46 31.97 43.02 32.58
N SER A 47 33.08 42.30 32.41
CA SER A 47 34.35 42.90 31.95
C SER A 47 34.86 42.38 30.60
N GLY A 48 34.11 41.52 29.91
CA GLY A 48 34.52 40.93 28.62
C GLY A 48 33.65 41.37 27.44
N LEU A 49 34.22 41.30 26.24
CA LEU A 49 33.47 41.38 24.99
C LEU A 49 32.42 40.26 24.94
N THR A 50 31.23 40.58 24.43
CA THR A 50 30.19 39.59 24.15
C THR A 50 30.00 39.44 22.64
N ALA A 51 29.59 38.26 22.17
CA ALA A 51 29.34 37.99 20.76
C ALA A 51 27.92 37.44 20.57
N THR A 52 27.15 38.05 19.68
CA THR A 52 25.78 37.63 19.34
C THR A 52 25.64 37.47 17.82
N PRO A 53 25.46 36.24 17.30
CA PRO A 53 25.46 34.97 18.03
C PRO A 53 26.85 34.60 18.58
N SER A 54 26.89 33.76 19.63
CA SER A 54 28.14 33.31 20.27
C SER A 54 28.88 32.23 19.48
N SER A 55 28.25 31.66 18.45
CA SER A 55 28.82 30.73 17.47
C SER A 55 28.11 30.85 16.12
N VAL A 56 28.76 30.44 15.04
CA VAL A 56 28.23 30.54 13.67
C VAL A 56 28.33 29.19 12.95
N SER A 57 27.25 28.75 12.32
CA SER A 57 27.22 27.58 11.43
C SER A 57 26.75 28.00 10.04
N LEU A 58 27.52 27.71 8.99
CA LEU A 58 27.29 28.21 7.63
C LEU A 58 27.53 27.13 6.57
N ALA A 59 26.86 27.23 5.43
CA ALA A 59 27.23 26.51 4.21
C ALA A 59 28.37 27.22 3.46
N PRO A 60 29.24 26.50 2.70
CA PRO A 60 30.23 27.14 1.83
C PRO A 60 29.61 28.25 0.96
N GLY A 61 30.21 29.43 0.94
CA GLY A 61 29.71 30.61 0.22
C GLY A 61 28.77 31.52 1.01
N GLN A 62 28.22 31.08 2.15
CA GLN A 62 27.36 31.93 2.98
C GLN A 62 28.14 32.87 3.90
N SER A 63 27.48 33.91 4.40
CA SER A 63 28.03 34.81 5.41
C SER A 63 27.05 35.05 6.55
N ALA A 64 27.55 35.26 7.76
CA ALA A 64 26.78 35.72 8.92
C ALA A 64 27.46 36.92 9.57
N THR A 65 26.67 37.78 10.20
CA THR A 65 27.18 38.91 10.99
C THR A 65 27.07 38.58 12.47
N VAL A 66 28.17 38.74 13.19
CA VAL A 66 28.24 38.62 14.64
C VAL A 66 28.38 40.01 15.23
N LYS A 67 27.43 40.42 16.06
CA LYS A 67 27.47 41.68 16.79
C LYS A 67 28.30 41.52 18.05
N ILE A 68 29.22 42.46 18.26
CA ILE A 68 30.12 42.48 19.41
C ILE A 68 29.66 43.54 20.40
N GLY A 69 29.26 43.09 21.58
CA GLY A 69 28.86 43.95 22.69
C GLY A 69 30.05 44.28 23.60
N ASN A 70 29.90 45.36 24.37
CA ASN A 70 30.87 45.84 25.36
C ASN A 70 32.27 46.22 24.80
N ALA A 71 32.37 46.52 23.50
CA ALA A 71 33.61 47.00 22.89
C ALA A 71 33.99 48.39 23.42
N ARG A 72 35.20 48.52 23.96
CA ARG A 72 35.70 49.81 24.51
C ARG A 72 36.61 50.56 23.55
N THR A 73 37.19 49.86 22.57
CA THR A 73 38.05 50.43 21.52
C THR A 73 37.72 49.80 20.17
N SER A 74 38.40 50.26 19.12
CA SER A 74 38.34 49.61 17.80
C SER A 74 38.62 48.11 17.91
N LEU A 75 37.82 47.33 17.18
CA LEU A 75 37.91 45.88 17.16
C LEU A 75 38.91 45.40 16.10
N SER A 76 39.60 44.31 16.41
CA SER A 76 40.44 43.55 15.49
C SER A 76 39.96 42.10 15.43
N VAL A 77 40.13 41.44 14.28
CA VAL A 77 39.67 40.06 14.08
C VAL A 77 40.79 39.19 13.53
N SER A 78 40.90 37.96 14.02
CA SER A 78 41.75 36.92 13.45
C SER A 78 40.99 35.61 13.28
N VAL A 79 41.29 34.87 12.21
CA VAL A 79 40.65 33.58 11.90
C VAL A 79 41.70 32.47 12.00
N ALA A 80 41.46 31.46 12.83
CA ALA A 80 42.43 30.39 13.09
C ALA A 80 42.76 29.55 11.83
N ASN A 81 41.77 29.35 10.96
CA ASN A 81 41.93 28.69 9.67
C ASN A 81 41.20 29.48 8.58
N THR A 82 41.97 30.20 7.77
CA THR A 82 41.49 31.09 6.69
C THR A 82 41.05 30.34 5.43
N GLY A 83 41.31 29.03 5.35
CA GLY A 83 40.78 28.13 4.33
C GLY A 83 39.35 27.67 4.61
N VAL A 84 38.92 27.67 5.88
CA VAL A 84 37.55 27.32 6.30
C VAL A 84 36.63 28.53 6.25
N ALA A 85 37.05 29.68 6.79
CA ALA A 85 36.27 30.93 6.79
C ALA A 85 37.16 32.18 6.69
N SER A 86 36.58 33.33 6.39
CA SER A 86 37.19 34.66 6.54
C SER A 86 36.30 35.54 7.41
N ALA A 87 36.86 36.58 8.03
CA ALA A 87 36.10 37.53 8.82
C ALA A 87 36.57 38.96 8.56
N THR A 88 35.65 39.90 8.50
CA THR A 88 35.90 41.34 8.42
C THR A 88 35.16 42.07 9.53
N VAL A 89 35.70 43.19 9.99
CA VAL A 89 35.12 43.99 11.08
C VAL A 89 34.70 45.36 10.59
N SER A 90 33.51 45.79 10.96
CA SER A 90 32.96 47.12 10.69
C SER A 90 32.24 47.62 11.93
N LYS A 91 32.80 48.63 12.61
CA LYS A 91 32.33 49.11 13.93
C LYS A 91 32.23 47.97 14.94
N THR A 92 31.00 47.55 15.30
CA THR A 92 30.70 46.46 16.23
C THR A 92 30.34 45.16 15.53
N ASP A 93 30.28 45.14 14.20
CA ASP A 93 29.81 44.02 13.41
C ASP A 93 30.99 43.25 12.81
N VAL A 94 31.03 41.94 13.05
CA VAL A 94 32.01 41.03 12.47
C VAL A 94 31.31 40.15 11.45
N LYS A 95 31.55 40.40 10.16
CA LYS A 95 31.02 39.59 9.06
C LYS A 95 31.93 38.40 8.82
N ILE A 96 31.41 37.19 9.02
CA ILE A 96 32.10 35.92 8.80
C ILE A 96 31.59 35.30 7.50
N THR A 97 32.48 34.95 6.57
CA THR A 97 32.17 34.31 5.30
C THR A 97 32.76 32.90 5.26
N ALA A 98 31.93 31.90 4.98
CA ALA A 98 32.31 30.50 4.87
C ALA A 98 32.93 30.20 3.51
N LYS A 99 34.06 29.47 3.50
CA LYS A 99 34.78 29.10 2.27
C LYS A 99 34.72 27.60 1.98
N LYS A 100 35.15 26.78 2.93
CA LYS A 100 35.26 25.32 2.76
C LYS A 100 34.81 24.60 4.02
N VAL A 101 34.21 23.42 3.85
CA VAL A 101 33.79 22.54 4.94
C VAL A 101 34.94 22.31 5.93
N GLY A 102 34.65 22.48 7.21
CA GLY A 102 35.61 22.39 8.30
C GLY A 102 35.16 23.18 9.53
N SER A 103 36.00 23.21 10.57
CA SER A 103 35.76 24.04 11.76
C SER A 103 36.92 24.99 11.99
N THR A 104 36.62 26.20 12.45
CA THR A 104 37.61 27.25 12.74
C THR A 104 37.09 28.11 13.90
N TYR A 105 37.92 29.04 14.37
CA TYR A 105 37.55 30.03 15.38
C TYR A 105 37.86 31.43 14.85
N VAL A 106 36.93 32.34 15.07
CA VAL A 106 37.13 33.77 14.82
C VAL A 106 37.35 34.44 16.18
N THR A 107 38.56 34.95 16.41
CA THR A 107 38.87 35.70 17.64
C THR A 107 38.69 37.18 17.36
N VAL A 108 37.82 37.82 18.13
CA VAL A 108 37.61 39.27 18.08
C VAL A 108 38.21 39.88 19.34
N LYS A 109 39.02 40.92 19.18
CA LYS A 109 39.70 41.60 20.30
C LYS A 109 39.54 43.10 20.22
N ASP A 110 39.37 43.72 21.37
CA ASP A 110 39.68 45.13 21.58
C ASP A 110 41.00 45.24 22.37
N ARG A 111 41.40 46.44 22.80
CA ARG A 111 42.63 46.63 23.57
C ARG A 111 42.64 45.88 24.92
N TYR A 112 41.47 45.55 25.48
CA TYR A 112 41.31 45.11 26.86
C TYR A 112 40.78 43.69 27.01
N SER A 113 40.14 43.15 25.97
CA SER A 113 39.37 41.91 26.06
C SER A 113 39.30 41.20 24.71
N LYS A 114 39.02 39.89 24.76
CA LYS A 114 38.81 39.06 23.59
C LYS A 114 37.57 38.18 23.75
N VAL A 115 36.88 37.93 22.65
CA VAL A 115 35.81 36.93 22.53
C VAL A 115 36.14 36.00 21.36
N VAL A 116 35.89 34.71 21.54
CA VAL A 116 36.14 33.69 20.51
C VAL A 116 34.79 33.18 20.02
N VAL A 117 34.56 33.27 18.72
CA VAL A 117 33.36 32.79 18.05
C VAL A 117 33.72 31.51 17.30
N PRO A 118 33.22 30.33 17.73
CA PRO A 118 33.35 29.10 16.97
C PRO A 118 32.61 29.21 15.63
N VAL A 119 33.25 28.76 14.55
CA VAL A 119 32.66 28.72 13.21
C VAL A 119 32.72 27.29 12.67
N VAL A 120 31.56 26.75 12.31
CA VAL A 120 31.46 25.47 11.62
C VAL A 120 30.96 25.73 10.21
N VAL A 121 31.76 25.34 9.22
CA VAL A 121 31.33 25.29 7.83
C VAL A 121 31.01 23.85 7.51
N GLN A 122 29.76 23.60 7.19
CA GLN A 122 29.27 22.27 6.85
C GLN A 122 28.44 22.40 5.59
N THR A 123 28.45 21.38 4.73
CA THR A 123 27.37 21.24 3.74
C THR A 123 26.09 21.29 4.55
N GLY A 124 25.26 22.29 4.32
CA GLY A 124 24.06 22.46 5.14
C GLY A 124 23.35 21.12 5.19
N THR A 125 23.16 20.58 6.40
CA THR A 125 21.89 19.94 6.63
C THR A 125 20.91 21.08 6.45
N THR A 126 20.38 21.22 5.23
CA THR A 126 18.97 21.52 5.15
C THR A 126 18.37 20.63 6.22
N THR A 127 17.86 21.21 7.30
CA THR A 127 16.64 20.67 7.87
C THR A 127 15.67 20.74 6.70
N THR A 128 15.75 19.74 5.82
CA THR A 128 14.68 19.39 4.92
C THR A 128 13.54 19.24 5.91
N SER A 129 12.65 20.21 5.95
CA SER A 129 11.34 19.98 6.53
C SER A 129 10.85 18.71 5.84
N SER A 130 10.97 17.59 6.53
CA SER A 130 10.50 16.29 6.05
C SER A 130 9.01 16.46 5.90
N THR A 131 8.55 16.39 4.65
CA THR A 131 7.13 16.20 4.37
C THR A 131 6.92 14.70 4.26
N TYR A 132 5.84 14.20 4.81
CA TYR A 132 5.54 12.78 4.79
C TYR A 132 4.38 12.51 3.84
N THR A 133 4.47 11.40 3.11
CA THR A 133 3.38 10.88 2.27
C THR A 133 2.95 9.55 2.85
N LEU A 134 1.68 9.43 3.22
CA LEU A 134 1.11 8.17 3.70
C LEU A 134 0.28 7.55 2.59
N LEU A 135 0.56 6.29 2.28
CA LEU A 135 -0.18 5.46 1.34
C LEU A 135 -0.90 4.37 2.13
N ALA A 136 -2.15 4.07 1.79
CA ALA A 136 -2.95 3.04 2.45
C ALA A 136 -3.91 2.34 1.47
N TRP A 137 -4.17 1.06 1.65
CA TRP A 137 -5.01 0.26 0.74
C TRP A 137 -5.61 -0.95 1.46
N ASN A 138 -6.68 -1.51 0.89
CA ASN A 138 -7.10 -2.88 1.17
C ASN A 138 -6.48 -3.84 0.15
N ASP A 139 -6.43 -5.14 0.43
CA ASP A 139 -5.64 -6.12 -0.33
C ASP A 139 -6.38 -6.87 -1.46
N LEU A 140 -7.72 -6.85 -1.44
CA LEU A 140 -8.55 -7.64 -2.37
C LEU A 140 -9.46 -6.83 -3.30
N GLY A 141 -9.59 -5.53 -3.02
CA GLY A 141 -10.55 -4.62 -3.68
C GLY A 141 -11.97 -4.76 -3.16
N MET A 142 -12.38 -5.94 -2.67
CA MET A 142 -13.63 -6.12 -1.94
C MET A 142 -13.57 -7.43 -1.17
N HIS A 143 -13.93 -7.38 0.10
CA HIS A 143 -14.14 -8.60 0.88
C HIS A 143 -15.60 -9.04 0.77
N CYS A 144 -15.85 -10.35 0.76
CA CYS A 144 -17.18 -10.92 0.75
C CYS A 144 -17.55 -11.39 2.17
N MET A 145 -18.78 -11.17 2.59
CA MET A 145 -19.32 -11.66 3.85
C MET A 145 -20.67 -12.35 3.65
N ASP A 146 -21.07 -13.18 4.61
CA ASP A 146 -22.42 -13.71 4.69
C ASP A 146 -23.37 -12.67 5.30
N GLY A 147 -24.61 -12.55 4.79
CA GLY A 147 -25.62 -11.67 5.38
C GLY A 147 -26.23 -12.25 6.67
N ASP A 148 -26.27 -13.58 6.78
CA ASP A 148 -26.72 -14.33 7.96
C ASP A 148 -25.76 -15.48 8.32
N TYR A 149 -25.38 -15.58 9.59
CA TYR A 149 -24.46 -16.59 10.12
C TYR A 149 -25.15 -17.74 10.85
N SER A 150 -26.49 -17.82 10.82
CA SER A 150 -27.24 -18.76 11.66
C SER A 150 -27.36 -20.18 11.09
N VAL A 151 -27.00 -20.39 9.82
CA VAL A 151 -27.09 -21.68 9.13
C VAL A 151 -25.71 -22.19 8.73
N PHE A 152 -25.00 -21.42 7.90
CA PHE A 152 -23.61 -21.65 7.57
C PHE A 152 -22.88 -20.35 7.28
N ALA A 153 -21.54 -20.42 7.24
CA ALA A 153 -20.67 -19.31 6.84
C ALA A 153 -19.65 -19.75 5.79
N ILE A 154 -19.39 -18.86 4.83
CA ILE A 154 -18.28 -18.98 3.87
C ILE A 154 -17.11 -18.10 4.36
N LEU A 155 -17.38 -16.84 4.69
CA LEU A 155 -16.37 -15.89 5.13
C LEU A 155 -16.87 -14.98 6.27
N PRO A 156 -16.00 -14.59 7.20
CA PRO A 156 -16.34 -13.60 8.22
C PRO A 156 -16.46 -12.18 7.63
N PRO A 157 -17.10 -11.24 8.34
CA PRO A 157 -17.40 -9.88 7.85
C PRO A 157 -16.18 -8.95 7.96
N TYR A 158 -15.08 -9.29 7.28
CA TYR A 158 -13.76 -8.70 7.53
C TYR A 158 -13.22 -7.87 6.37
N ASN A 159 -12.13 -7.15 6.62
CA ASN A 159 -11.29 -6.53 5.62
C ASN A 159 -9.86 -6.40 6.17
N ASN A 160 -8.87 -6.25 5.28
CA ASN A 160 -7.48 -6.02 5.67
C ASN A 160 -7.05 -4.62 5.24
N LEU A 161 -6.29 -3.94 6.09
CA LEU A 161 -5.81 -2.59 5.84
C LEU A 161 -4.30 -2.54 5.93
N HIS A 162 -3.66 -2.07 4.87
CA HIS A 162 -2.22 -1.91 4.79
C HIS A 162 -1.85 -0.43 4.63
N ALA A 163 -0.65 -0.06 5.08
CA ALA A 163 -0.13 1.29 4.91
C ALA A 163 1.40 1.37 4.88
N GLN A 164 1.93 2.33 4.13
CA GLN A 164 3.35 2.67 4.07
C GLN A 164 3.55 4.19 4.14
N LEU A 165 4.47 4.63 5.01
CA LEU A 165 4.82 6.04 5.20
C LEU A 165 6.16 6.33 4.52
N VAL A 166 6.20 7.35 3.67
CA VAL A 166 7.40 7.82 2.97
C VAL A 166 7.84 9.16 3.55
N ASP A 167 9.12 9.30 3.88
CA ASP A 167 9.74 10.58 4.21
C ASP A 167 10.36 11.19 2.94
N SER A 168 9.76 12.26 2.42
CA SER A 168 10.22 12.95 1.21
C SER A 168 11.56 13.69 1.38
N GLY A 169 12.01 13.90 2.62
CA GLY A 169 13.32 14.46 2.93
C GLY A 169 14.45 13.45 2.77
N THR A 170 14.17 12.17 3.00
CA THR A 170 15.16 11.08 2.86
C THR A 170 14.89 10.16 1.67
N ASN A 171 13.72 10.28 1.03
CA ASN A 171 13.22 9.40 -0.04
C ASN A 171 13.18 7.93 0.39
N LYS A 172 12.82 7.67 1.65
CA LYS A 172 12.78 6.32 2.24
C LYS A 172 11.48 6.06 2.97
N LEU A 173 11.13 4.77 3.06
CA LEU A 173 10.10 4.29 3.96
C LEU A 173 10.49 4.56 5.42
N VAL A 174 9.52 5.02 6.20
CA VAL A 174 9.62 5.20 7.64
C VAL A 174 9.14 3.93 8.32
N THR A 175 10.06 3.23 8.98
CA THR A 175 9.82 1.90 9.56
C THR A 175 9.90 1.88 11.09
N GLN A 176 10.23 3.01 11.71
CA GLN A 176 10.45 3.12 13.15
C GLN A 176 10.20 4.54 13.64
N GLY A 177 9.97 4.71 14.94
CA GLY A 177 9.74 6.02 15.56
C GLY A 177 8.39 6.66 15.19
N VAL A 178 7.49 5.88 14.60
CA VAL A 178 6.14 6.29 14.23
C VAL A 178 5.11 5.27 14.70
N THR A 179 3.89 5.74 14.91
CA THR A 179 2.71 4.92 15.15
C THR A 179 1.67 5.21 14.08
N LEU A 180 1.03 4.18 13.56
CA LEU A 180 -0.08 4.32 12.63
C LEU A 180 -1.36 3.83 13.29
N THR A 181 -2.43 4.58 13.08
CA THR A 181 -3.77 4.23 13.55
C THR A 181 -4.78 4.38 12.43
N TYR A 182 -5.86 3.61 12.48
CA TYR A 182 -7.05 3.79 11.63
C TYR A 182 -8.27 4.16 12.47
N GLU A 183 -9.18 4.92 11.87
CA GLU A 183 -10.47 5.31 12.45
C GLU A 183 -11.48 5.52 11.32
N ALA A 184 -12.76 5.31 11.64
CA ALA A 184 -13.85 5.50 10.70
C ALA A 184 -13.92 6.97 10.27
N MET A 185 -14.32 7.19 9.02
CA MET A 185 -14.59 8.53 8.52
C MET A 185 -15.80 8.53 7.59
N ALA A 186 -16.53 9.64 7.58
CA ALA A 186 -17.59 9.83 6.62
C ALA A 186 -17.00 9.95 5.21
N ASP A 187 -17.68 9.35 4.23
CA ASP A 187 -17.39 9.61 2.83
C ASP A 187 -17.96 10.96 2.36
N ALA A 188 -17.84 11.26 1.07
CA ALA A 188 -18.29 12.53 0.51
C ALA A 188 -19.82 12.73 0.59
N ASP A 189 -20.60 11.66 0.74
CA ASP A 189 -22.07 11.71 0.87
C ASP A 189 -22.49 11.73 2.35
N GLY A 190 -21.53 11.72 3.28
CA GLY A 190 -21.79 11.71 4.72
C GLY A 190 -22.01 10.33 5.32
N SER A 191 -21.87 9.25 4.53
CA SER A 191 -22.03 7.88 5.03
C SER A 191 -20.81 7.46 5.86
N ILE A 192 -21.04 6.98 7.07
CA ILE A 192 -20.00 6.53 8.01
C ILE A 192 -20.38 5.20 8.64
N ASN A 193 -19.41 4.30 8.80
CA ASN A 193 -19.58 3.01 9.45
C ASN A 193 -18.62 2.92 10.65
N THR A 194 -19.16 3.06 11.86
CA THR A 194 -18.38 3.05 13.11
C THR A 194 -18.54 1.79 13.96
N ILE A 195 -19.51 0.95 13.61
CA ILE A 195 -19.91 -0.25 14.37
C ILE A 195 -20.42 -1.33 13.42
N SER A 196 -20.05 -2.59 13.68
CA SER A 196 -20.45 -3.75 12.88
C SER A 196 -21.31 -4.74 13.67
N SER A 197 -21.11 -4.83 14.98
CA SER A 197 -21.74 -5.82 15.86
C SER A 197 -23.25 -5.76 15.94
N THR A 198 -23.84 -4.61 15.66
CA THR A 198 -25.30 -4.41 15.64
C THR A 198 -25.91 -4.63 14.25
N LYS A 199 -25.09 -4.92 13.24
CA LYS A 199 -25.49 -4.98 11.82
C LYS A 199 -25.34 -6.37 11.20
N THR A 200 -24.90 -7.34 11.99
CA THR A 200 -24.79 -8.76 11.63
C THR A 200 -24.87 -9.62 12.89
N ASN A 201 -25.28 -10.89 12.74
CA ASN A 201 -25.29 -11.86 13.83
C ASN A 201 -23.98 -12.67 13.94
N PHE A 202 -22.91 -12.30 13.25
CA PHE A 202 -21.62 -13.01 13.28
C PHE A 202 -21.12 -13.34 14.69
N TRP A 203 -21.11 -12.35 15.61
CA TRP A 203 -20.61 -12.54 16.99
C TRP A 203 -21.46 -13.50 17.83
N GLN A 204 -22.71 -13.78 17.43
CA GLN A 204 -23.53 -14.81 18.07
C GLN A 204 -23.01 -16.23 17.74
N TYR A 205 -22.39 -16.41 16.58
CA TYR A 205 -22.06 -17.73 16.02
C TYR A 205 -20.56 -17.98 15.84
N VAL A 206 -19.72 -16.96 16.01
CA VAL A 206 -18.25 -17.04 15.85
C VAL A 206 -17.61 -18.19 16.64
N GLU A 207 -18.11 -18.50 17.84
CA GLU A 207 -17.61 -19.60 18.66
C GLU A 207 -17.84 -20.96 17.99
N ASN A 208 -18.99 -21.15 17.32
CA ASN A 208 -19.28 -22.39 16.58
C ASN A 208 -18.35 -22.59 15.38
N PHE A 209 -17.90 -21.49 14.75
CA PHE A 209 -17.07 -21.54 13.56
C PHE A 209 -15.57 -21.65 13.86
N PHE A 210 -15.10 -20.92 14.86
CA PHE A 210 -13.67 -20.70 15.09
C PHE A 210 -13.21 -21.11 16.50
N GLY A 211 -14.12 -21.55 17.38
CA GLY A 211 -13.78 -21.92 18.76
C GLY A 211 -13.30 -20.76 19.62
N VAL A 212 -13.60 -19.53 19.20
CA VAL A 212 -13.22 -18.29 19.89
C VAL A 212 -14.43 -17.37 20.02
N SER A 213 -14.46 -16.57 21.08
CA SER A 213 -15.56 -15.67 21.39
C SER A 213 -15.02 -14.23 21.53
N PRO A 214 -14.55 -13.60 20.43
CA PRO A 214 -14.10 -12.21 20.48
C PRO A 214 -15.25 -11.30 20.93
N ALA A 215 -14.89 -10.22 21.62
CA ALA A 215 -15.87 -9.20 21.99
C ALA A 215 -16.54 -8.60 20.73
N PRO A 216 -17.79 -8.08 20.85
CA PRO A 216 -18.41 -7.30 19.79
C PRO A 216 -17.44 -6.27 19.19
N ASP A 217 -17.49 -6.10 17.86
CA ASP A 217 -16.62 -5.20 17.09
C ASP A 217 -15.12 -5.54 17.16
N THR A 218 -14.78 -6.77 17.53
CA THR A 218 -13.41 -7.32 17.48
C THR A 218 -13.36 -8.51 16.52
N GLY A 219 -12.40 -8.50 15.61
CA GLY A 219 -12.18 -9.57 14.62
C GLY A 219 -11.34 -10.72 15.16
N LEU A 220 -11.21 -11.79 14.37
CA LEU A 220 -10.47 -13.00 14.78
C LEU A 220 -8.98 -12.74 15.05
N THR A 221 -8.42 -11.68 14.46
CA THR A 221 -7.03 -11.25 14.64
C THR A 221 -6.84 -10.30 15.83
N GLY A 222 -7.93 -9.94 16.53
CA GLY A 222 -7.93 -8.97 17.63
C GLY A 222 -8.04 -7.49 17.19
N ASN A 223 -7.98 -7.22 15.88
CA ASN A 223 -8.25 -5.87 15.35
C ASN A 223 -9.72 -5.51 15.51
N LYS A 224 -9.98 -4.23 15.80
CA LYS A 224 -11.35 -3.74 16.07
C LYS A 224 -11.97 -3.12 14.83
N THR A 225 -13.29 -3.10 14.77
CA THR A 225 -14.01 -2.29 13.78
C THR A 225 -13.52 -0.85 13.84
N ALA A 226 -13.37 -0.23 12.66
CA ALA A 226 -13.05 1.18 12.59
C ALA A 226 -14.15 1.97 13.31
N SER A 227 -13.77 2.76 14.32
CA SER A 227 -14.68 3.64 15.06
C SER A 227 -14.12 5.06 15.08
N LEU A 228 -14.78 5.98 15.77
CA LEU A 228 -14.23 7.33 16.00
C LEU A 228 -13.03 7.34 16.97
N THR A 229 -12.74 6.20 17.62
CA THR A 229 -11.55 6.03 18.45
C THR A 229 -10.44 5.37 17.62
N PRO A 230 -9.28 6.03 17.45
CA PRO A 230 -8.16 5.48 16.69
C PRO A 230 -7.73 4.09 17.20
N GLN A 231 -7.64 3.13 16.29
CA GLN A 231 -7.16 1.78 16.53
C GLN A 231 -5.75 1.61 15.96
N PRO A 232 -4.82 0.94 16.66
CA PRO A 232 -3.45 0.80 16.22
C PRO A 232 -3.33 -0.16 15.02
N MET A 233 -2.34 0.09 14.17
CA MET A 233 -1.85 -0.85 13.16
C MET A 233 -0.53 -1.46 13.63
N ALA A 234 -0.31 -2.74 13.35
CA ALA A 234 0.92 -3.45 13.67
C ALA A 234 1.95 -3.25 12.54
N TYR A 235 3.24 -3.15 12.86
CA TYR A 235 4.28 -3.08 11.84
C TYR A 235 4.74 -4.48 11.44
N ASP A 236 4.58 -4.84 10.17
CA ASP A 236 5.16 -6.03 9.56
C ASP A 236 6.54 -5.70 8.98
N SER A 237 7.58 -6.21 9.62
CA SER A 237 8.96 -6.01 9.19
C SER A 237 9.34 -6.73 7.90
N ALA A 238 8.66 -7.85 7.56
CA ALA A 238 8.95 -8.63 6.38
C ALA A 238 8.45 -7.91 5.12
N ALA A 239 7.19 -7.45 5.15
CA ALA A 239 6.61 -6.67 4.06
C ALA A 239 6.90 -5.15 4.16
N ARG A 240 7.55 -4.70 5.23
CA ARG A 240 7.91 -3.29 5.50
C ARG A 240 6.71 -2.35 5.40
N GLN A 241 5.62 -2.74 6.05
CA GLN A 241 4.34 -2.03 6.02
C GLN A 241 3.67 -2.09 7.40
N PHE A 242 2.67 -1.24 7.60
CA PHE A 242 1.77 -1.34 8.75
C PHE A 242 0.51 -2.07 8.30
N VAL A 243 0.01 -2.99 9.13
CA VAL A 243 -1.11 -3.87 8.83
C VAL A 243 -2.15 -3.85 9.95
N ALA A 244 -3.40 -3.99 9.56
CA ALA A 244 -4.52 -4.33 10.43
C ALA A 244 -5.42 -5.30 9.66
N ASP A 245 -5.14 -6.59 9.82
CA ASP A 245 -5.88 -7.66 9.16
C ASP A 245 -7.14 -8.03 9.92
N GLY A 246 -8.17 -8.52 9.25
CA GLY A 246 -9.37 -9.03 9.90
C GLY A 246 -10.19 -7.97 10.64
N ILE A 247 -10.17 -6.71 10.17
CA ILE A 247 -11.00 -5.62 10.70
C ILE A 247 -12.47 -5.97 10.41
N PRO A 248 -13.34 -6.12 11.42
CA PRO A 248 -14.76 -6.33 11.17
C PRO A 248 -15.42 -5.09 10.58
N ILE A 249 -16.09 -5.26 9.46
CA ILE A 249 -16.79 -4.22 8.72
C ILE A 249 -17.97 -4.83 7.96
N THR A 250 -19.09 -4.10 7.90
CA THR A 250 -20.31 -4.53 7.17
C THR A 250 -20.64 -3.57 6.03
N PRO A 251 -21.43 -4.00 5.02
CA PRO A 251 -21.87 -3.14 3.93
C PRO A 251 -23.00 -2.17 4.32
N TYR A 252 -23.18 -1.89 5.61
CA TYR A 252 -24.25 -1.03 6.14
C TYR A 252 -23.65 0.05 7.03
N ASP A 253 -23.97 1.30 6.72
CA ASP A 253 -23.53 2.44 7.52
C ASP A 253 -24.29 2.54 8.85
N ASP A 254 -23.97 3.53 9.68
CA ASP A 254 -24.57 3.70 11.01
C ASP A 254 -26.06 4.06 10.97
N SER A 255 -26.57 4.49 9.80
CA SER A 255 -28.00 4.70 9.55
C SER A 255 -28.67 3.50 8.87
N PHE A 256 -27.97 2.35 8.81
CA PHE A 256 -28.39 1.13 8.12
C PHE A 256 -28.59 1.30 6.60
N HIS A 257 -28.06 2.36 6.00
CA HIS A 257 -28.02 2.46 4.54
C HIS A 257 -26.93 1.57 3.99
N LYS A 258 -27.23 0.93 2.85
CA LYS A 258 -26.25 0.10 2.15
C LYS A 258 -25.11 0.98 1.63
N ASN A 259 -23.90 0.70 2.10
CA ASN A 259 -22.67 1.28 1.60
C ASN A 259 -21.57 0.20 1.60
N THR A 260 -21.30 -0.37 0.44
CA THR A 260 -20.24 -1.38 0.26
C THR A 260 -18.83 -0.79 0.16
N TYR A 261 -18.71 0.53 0.31
CA TYR A 261 -17.47 1.29 0.19
C TYR A 261 -17.23 2.22 1.40
N PRO A 262 -17.30 1.70 2.64
CA PRO A 262 -17.09 2.52 3.82
C PRO A 262 -15.66 3.06 3.86
N MET A 263 -15.51 4.29 4.33
CA MET A 263 -14.23 4.99 4.36
C MET A 263 -13.59 4.94 5.75
N VAL A 264 -12.26 4.82 5.77
CA VAL A 264 -11.42 5.01 6.94
C VAL A 264 -10.32 6.02 6.64
N LYS A 265 -9.84 6.68 7.69
CA LYS A 265 -8.58 7.45 7.62
C LYS A 265 -7.50 6.74 8.41
N VAL A 266 -6.32 6.67 7.82
CA VAL A 266 -5.09 6.22 8.49
C VAL A 266 -4.28 7.45 8.85
N VAL A 267 -3.78 7.50 10.08
CA VAL A 267 -3.03 8.62 10.63
C VAL A 267 -1.68 8.13 11.12
N ALA A 268 -0.60 8.75 10.64
CA ALA A 268 0.75 8.51 11.12
C ALA A 268 1.16 9.60 12.13
N LYS A 269 1.65 9.21 13.30
CA LYS A 269 2.15 10.10 14.35
C LYS A 269 3.59 9.76 14.72
N ASP A 270 4.38 10.79 15.04
CA ASP A 270 5.71 10.59 15.63
C ASP A 270 5.64 10.18 17.10
N ALA A 271 6.79 9.93 17.72
CA ALA A 271 6.90 9.55 19.13
C ALA A 271 6.37 10.62 20.12
N SER A 272 6.22 11.88 19.70
CA SER A 272 5.61 12.94 20.52
C SER A 272 4.09 13.01 20.37
N GLY A 273 3.50 12.18 19.50
CA GLY A 273 2.08 12.18 19.17
C GLY A 273 1.69 13.20 18.10
N LYS A 274 2.66 13.92 17.51
CA LYS A 274 2.39 14.87 16.43
C LYS A 274 2.08 14.10 15.14
N GLN A 275 0.97 14.47 14.50
CA GLN A 275 0.60 13.92 13.20
C GLN A 275 1.63 14.35 12.13
N LEU A 276 2.12 13.36 11.39
CA LEU A 276 3.08 13.53 10.29
C LEU A 276 2.38 13.56 8.93
N ALA A 277 1.42 12.66 8.73
CA ALA A 277 0.62 12.52 7.51
C ALA A 277 -0.67 11.74 7.80
N GLN A 278 -1.59 11.77 6.84
CA GLN A 278 -2.79 10.94 6.84
C GLN A 278 -3.09 10.42 5.43
N ALA A 279 -3.87 9.35 5.36
CA ALA A 279 -4.40 8.77 4.13
C ALA A 279 -5.89 8.48 4.32
N ARG A 280 -6.68 8.68 3.27
CA ARG A 280 -8.11 8.34 3.26
C ARG A 280 -8.33 7.22 2.25
N VAL A 281 -8.94 6.14 2.70
CA VAL A 281 -9.04 4.90 1.92
C VAL A 281 -10.33 4.16 2.25
N VAL A 282 -10.77 3.33 1.31
CA VAL A 282 -11.96 2.50 1.45
C VAL A 282 -11.62 1.14 2.07
N LEU A 283 -12.54 0.61 2.90
CA LEU A 283 -12.56 -0.78 3.39
C LEU A 283 -13.76 -1.53 2.81
N PRO A 284 -13.73 -1.88 1.51
CA PRO A 284 -14.88 -2.35 0.77
C PRO A 284 -15.30 -3.76 1.17
N VAL A 285 -16.59 -3.92 1.49
CA VAL A 285 -17.17 -5.20 1.92
C VAL A 285 -18.55 -5.35 1.30
N SER A 286 -18.92 -6.59 0.95
CA SER A 286 -20.20 -6.90 0.33
C SER A 286 -20.76 -8.23 0.82
N ASP A 287 -22.06 -8.27 1.01
CA ASP A 287 -22.89 -9.46 1.25
C ASP A 287 -23.71 -9.82 -0.03
N GLU A 288 -23.38 -9.23 -1.18
CA GLU A 288 -24.04 -9.53 -2.46
C GLU A 288 -23.66 -10.93 -2.94
N MET A 289 -24.64 -11.83 -2.91
CA MET A 289 -24.56 -13.18 -3.46
C MET A 289 -25.92 -13.55 -4.05
N SER A 290 -25.94 -14.26 -5.19
CA SER A 290 -27.18 -14.62 -5.89
C SER A 290 -27.57 -16.08 -5.71
N CYS A 291 -27.13 -16.76 -4.65
CA CYS A 291 -27.44 -18.17 -4.40
C CYS A 291 -28.94 -18.48 -4.41
N SER A 292 -29.77 -17.51 -4.01
CA SER A 292 -31.23 -17.60 -4.03
C SER A 292 -31.82 -17.75 -5.43
N SER A 293 -31.10 -17.41 -6.51
CA SER A 293 -31.59 -17.60 -7.88
C SER A 293 -31.88 -19.08 -8.18
N CYS A 294 -31.11 -19.99 -7.58
CA CYS A 294 -31.28 -21.44 -7.72
C CYS A 294 -31.76 -22.13 -6.44
N HIS A 295 -31.25 -21.73 -5.27
CA HIS A 295 -31.44 -22.48 -4.02
C HIS A 295 -32.59 -22.00 -3.14
N ALA A 296 -33.26 -20.90 -3.48
CA ALA A 296 -34.44 -20.48 -2.73
C ALA A 296 -35.60 -21.46 -2.97
N SER A 297 -36.45 -21.61 -1.97
CA SER A 297 -37.62 -22.46 -2.09
C SER A 297 -38.49 -21.97 -3.25
N ASN A 298 -38.78 -22.89 -4.18
CA ASN A 298 -39.55 -22.66 -5.40
C ASN A 298 -38.86 -21.79 -6.47
N SER A 299 -37.53 -21.61 -6.43
CA SER A 299 -36.81 -20.88 -7.48
C SER A 299 -36.44 -21.75 -8.69
N ASP A 300 -35.52 -22.71 -8.55
CA ASP A 300 -35.11 -23.62 -9.64
C ASP A 300 -35.32 -25.09 -9.25
N ALA A 301 -36.11 -25.80 -10.05
CA ALA A 301 -36.39 -27.22 -9.83
C ALA A 301 -35.13 -28.10 -9.89
N ALA A 302 -34.07 -27.70 -10.62
CA ALA A 302 -32.81 -28.41 -10.71
C ALA A 302 -32.02 -28.41 -9.39
N ALA A 303 -32.24 -27.40 -8.54
CA ALA A 303 -31.59 -27.26 -7.23
C ALA A 303 -32.46 -27.78 -6.08
N LYS A 304 -33.65 -28.31 -6.37
CA LYS A 304 -34.59 -28.82 -5.35
C LYS A 304 -34.06 -30.11 -4.71
N PRO A 305 -33.91 -30.16 -3.37
CA PRO A 305 -33.63 -31.42 -2.69
C PRO A 305 -34.74 -32.46 -2.92
N GLN A 306 -34.41 -33.74 -2.96
CA GLN A 306 -35.36 -34.84 -3.18
C GLN A 306 -36.46 -34.87 -2.12
N ALA A 307 -36.12 -34.56 -0.86
CA ALA A 307 -37.06 -34.43 0.25
C ALA A 307 -37.95 -33.17 0.16
N GLY A 308 -37.78 -32.35 -0.88
CA GLY A 308 -38.46 -31.08 -1.07
C GLY A 308 -37.72 -29.89 -0.46
N TRP A 309 -38.24 -28.70 -0.76
CA TRP A 309 -37.77 -27.44 -0.22
C TRP A 309 -38.03 -27.34 1.28
N VAL A 310 -37.14 -26.63 1.99
CA VAL A 310 -37.28 -26.35 3.42
C VAL A 310 -38.43 -25.37 3.69
N ASN A 311 -38.61 -24.36 2.83
CA ASN A 311 -39.61 -23.28 2.96
C ASN A 311 -39.50 -22.51 4.30
N ASP A 312 -38.31 -22.04 4.64
CA ASP A 312 -38.09 -21.21 5.81
C ASP A 312 -38.60 -19.78 5.57
N ALA A 313 -39.75 -19.44 6.16
CA ALA A 313 -40.35 -18.11 6.01
C ALA A 313 -39.73 -17.05 6.94
N SER A 314 -38.78 -17.40 7.81
CA SER A 314 -38.25 -16.46 8.82
C SER A 314 -37.36 -15.38 8.21
N LEU A 315 -36.43 -15.77 7.33
CA LEU A 315 -35.53 -14.90 6.58
C LEU A 315 -35.22 -15.54 5.22
N PRO A 316 -35.31 -14.78 4.10
CA PRO A 316 -35.00 -15.32 2.78
C PRO A 316 -33.61 -15.96 2.68
N GLU A 317 -32.62 -15.39 3.37
CA GLU A 317 -31.26 -15.95 3.40
C GLU A 317 -31.16 -17.30 4.09
N ARG A 318 -31.88 -17.48 5.21
CA ARG A 318 -31.92 -18.75 5.93
C ARG A 318 -32.54 -19.86 5.08
N ASP A 319 -33.56 -19.55 4.29
CA ASP A 319 -34.24 -20.52 3.43
C ASP A 319 -33.28 -21.16 2.42
N TRP A 320 -32.65 -20.34 1.57
CA TRP A 320 -31.75 -20.88 0.56
C TRP A 320 -30.51 -21.52 1.18
N LYS A 321 -30.01 -21.03 2.32
CA LYS A 321 -28.90 -21.67 3.05
C LYS A 321 -29.26 -23.07 3.55
N ARG A 322 -30.45 -23.25 4.12
CA ARG A 322 -30.92 -24.56 4.60
C ARG A 322 -31.17 -25.52 3.44
N ASN A 323 -31.69 -25.03 2.32
CA ASN A 323 -31.82 -25.81 1.09
C ASN A 323 -30.46 -26.28 0.55
N ILE A 324 -29.43 -25.43 0.59
CA ILE A 324 -28.06 -25.81 0.22
C ILE A 324 -27.53 -26.92 1.13
N LEU A 325 -27.66 -26.79 2.46
CA LEU A 325 -27.21 -27.85 3.38
C LEU A 325 -27.98 -29.16 3.14
N ARG A 326 -29.29 -29.10 2.93
CA ARG A 326 -30.11 -30.28 2.60
C ARG A 326 -29.62 -30.98 1.33
N LEU A 327 -29.41 -30.20 0.27
CA LEU A 327 -28.95 -30.74 -1.01
C LEU A 327 -27.53 -31.31 -0.88
N HIS A 328 -26.67 -30.63 -0.13
CA HIS A 328 -25.33 -31.12 0.18
C HIS A 328 -25.38 -32.48 0.89
N ASP A 329 -26.16 -32.59 1.97
CA ASP A 329 -26.34 -33.83 2.72
C ASP A 329 -26.82 -34.97 1.83
N GLU A 330 -27.82 -34.72 0.97
CA GLU A 330 -28.33 -35.68 -0.01
C GLU A 330 -27.23 -36.16 -0.96
N LYS A 331 -26.45 -35.24 -1.54
CA LYS A 331 -25.40 -35.59 -2.51
C LYS A 331 -24.22 -36.31 -1.88
N GLN A 332 -23.95 -36.08 -0.59
CA GLN A 332 -22.81 -36.68 0.11
C GLN A 332 -23.20 -37.88 0.99
N ALA A 333 -24.48 -38.26 1.09
CA ALA A 333 -24.95 -39.30 2.00
C ALA A 333 -24.23 -40.66 1.87
N ALA A 334 -23.76 -40.99 0.66
CA ALA A 334 -23.03 -42.23 0.38
C ALA A 334 -21.49 -42.11 0.52
N ASP A 335 -20.97 -40.91 0.79
CA ASP A 335 -19.54 -40.66 0.92
C ASP A 335 -19.06 -40.95 2.35
N ALA A 336 -18.22 -41.97 2.51
CA ALA A 336 -17.63 -42.34 3.78
C ALA A 336 -16.73 -41.23 4.37
N ALA A 337 -16.11 -40.41 3.52
CA ALA A 337 -15.32 -39.26 3.97
C ALA A 337 -16.22 -38.18 4.58
N TYR A 338 -17.43 -37.99 4.06
CA TYR A 338 -18.41 -37.07 4.61
C TYR A 338 -18.88 -37.53 6.00
N ALA A 339 -19.27 -38.80 6.15
CA ALA A 339 -19.66 -39.36 7.46
C ALA A 339 -18.51 -39.27 8.49
N SER A 340 -17.28 -39.53 8.06
CA SER A 340 -16.09 -39.42 8.92
C SER A 340 -15.81 -37.96 9.31
N ALA A 341 -16.01 -37.01 8.41
CA ALA A 341 -15.84 -35.58 8.68
C ALA A 341 -16.91 -35.05 9.64
N LEU A 342 -18.17 -35.46 9.50
CA LEU A 342 -19.24 -35.13 10.46
C LEU A 342 -18.84 -35.56 11.88
N ALA A 343 -18.46 -36.84 12.04
CA ALA A 343 -18.02 -37.38 13.33
C ALA A 343 -16.79 -36.63 13.86
N GLY A 344 -15.78 -36.40 13.01
CA GLY A 344 -14.54 -35.71 13.40
C GLY A 344 -14.73 -34.24 13.80
N LYS A 345 -15.79 -33.58 13.33
CA LYS A 345 -16.16 -32.20 13.70
C LYS A 345 -17.24 -32.13 14.79
N GLY A 346 -17.69 -33.28 15.29
CA GLY A 346 -18.80 -33.36 16.25
C GLY A 346 -20.08 -32.73 15.69
N TYR A 347 -20.35 -32.94 14.40
CA TYR A 347 -21.61 -32.60 13.76
C TYR A 347 -22.58 -33.78 13.86
N ASP A 348 -23.87 -33.50 13.65
CA ASP A 348 -24.92 -34.50 13.71
C ASP A 348 -24.71 -35.56 12.60
N ALA A 349 -24.86 -36.83 12.95
CA ALA A 349 -24.71 -37.93 12.00
C ALA A 349 -25.78 -37.93 10.89
N ALA A 350 -26.90 -37.25 11.11
CA ALA A 350 -27.95 -37.05 10.11
C ALA A 350 -27.59 -35.98 9.06
N GLY A 351 -26.54 -35.17 9.29
CA GLY A 351 -26.00 -34.23 8.30
C GLY A 351 -25.83 -32.79 8.77
N LEU A 352 -25.39 -31.93 7.85
CA LEU A 352 -25.14 -30.51 8.10
C LEU A 352 -26.42 -29.74 8.39
N LEU A 353 -27.54 -30.05 7.72
CA LEU A 353 -28.81 -29.37 8.00
C LEU A 353 -29.29 -29.66 9.43
N ALA A 354 -29.25 -30.94 9.84
CA ALA A 354 -29.62 -31.32 11.20
C ALA A 354 -28.73 -30.63 12.25
N THR A 355 -27.42 -30.52 11.95
CA THR A 355 -26.46 -29.80 12.78
C THR A 355 -26.81 -28.32 12.94
N ALA A 356 -27.11 -27.64 11.82
CA ALA A 356 -27.50 -26.23 11.83
C ALA A 356 -28.84 -26.00 12.54
N ASP A 357 -29.83 -26.85 12.29
CA ASP A 357 -31.16 -26.79 12.94
C ASP A 357 -31.08 -27.05 14.46
N ALA A 358 -30.07 -27.80 14.91
CA ALA A 358 -29.75 -27.98 16.34
C ALA A 358 -29.01 -26.77 16.97
N GLY A 359 -28.82 -25.68 16.22
CA GLY A 359 -28.19 -24.45 16.71
C GLY A 359 -26.67 -24.37 16.54
N LYS A 360 -26.07 -25.32 15.82
CA LYS A 360 -24.64 -25.33 15.51
C LYS A 360 -24.42 -25.05 14.00
N PRO A 361 -24.31 -23.79 13.57
CA PRO A 361 -24.10 -23.47 12.17
C PRO A 361 -22.74 -23.99 11.67
N VAL A 362 -22.66 -24.20 10.36
CA VAL A 362 -21.51 -24.87 9.73
C VAL A 362 -20.57 -23.86 9.07
N LEU A 363 -19.28 -23.89 9.39
CA LEU A 363 -18.26 -23.21 8.58
C LEU A 363 -17.87 -24.14 7.41
N CYS A 364 -18.12 -23.74 6.17
CA CYS A 364 -17.78 -24.55 4.99
C CYS A 364 -16.30 -24.95 4.98
N ALA A 365 -15.45 -24.00 5.40
CA ALA A 365 -14.00 -24.18 5.46
C ALA A 365 -13.57 -25.24 6.48
N SER A 366 -14.40 -25.61 7.47
CA SER A 366 -14.09 -26.65 8.45
C SER A 366 -13.80 -28.00 7.81
N CYS A 367 -14.50 -28.33 6.72
CA CYS A 367 -14.30 -29.56 5.96
C CYS A 367 -13.54 -29.31 4.65
N HIS A 368 -13.83 -28.21 3.95
CA HIS A 368 -13.18 -27.86 2.69
C HIS A 368 -12.02 -26.88 2.92
N ALA A 369 -10.77 -27.28 2.67
CA ALA A 369 -9.63 -26.38 2.85
C ALA A 369 -9.79 -25.06 2.06
N SER A 370 -9.38 -23.93 2.67
CA SER A 370 -9.42 -22.61 2.03
C SER A 370 -8.24 -21.76 2.47
N ASN A 371 -7.50 -21.17 1.53
CA ASN A 371 -6.39 -20.27 1.85
C ASN A 371 -6.83 -18.88 2.35
N ALA A 372 -8.12 -18.52 2.21
CA ALA A 372 -8.66 -17.35 2.90
C ALA A 372 -8.83 -17.57 4.41
N LEU A 373 -8.90 -18.84 4.85
CA LEU A 373 -8.97 -19.23 6.25
C LEU A 373 -7.91 -20.30 6.48
N ALA A 374 -6.65 -19.87 6.59
CA ALA A 374 -5.50 -20.77 6.66
C ALA A 374 -5.63 -21.81 7.79
N GLY A 375 -5.17 -23.03 7.52
CA GLY A 375 -5.18 -24.13 8.50
C GLY A 375 -6.51 -24.90 8.61
N THR A 376 -7.50 -24.61 7.76
CA THR A 376 -8.77 -25.33 7.74
C THR A 376 -8.80 -26.52 6.76
N GLY A 377 -9.87 -27.31 6.82
CA GLY A 377 -10.12 -28.44 5.94
C GLY A 377 -9.89 -29.81 6.60
N VAL A 378 -10.34 -30.85 5.91
CA VAL A 378 -10.12 -32.26 6.26
C VAL A 378 -9.40 -32.94 5.10
N ALA A 379 -8.36 -33.71 5.39
CA ALA A 379 -7.60 -34.42 4.38
C ALA A 379 -8.51 -35.38 3.57
N GLY A 380 -8.34 -35.40 2.24
CA GLY A 380 -9.17 -36.20 1.34
C GLY A 380 -10.46 -35.53 0.87
N ILE A 381 -10.88 -34.41 1.51
CA ILE A 381 -11.99 -33.59 1.02
C ILE A 381 -11.43 -32.49 0.11
N LYS A 382 -12.10 -32.28 -1.04
CA LYS A 382 -11.71 -31.25 -2.01
C LYS A 382 -11.66 -29.86 -1.36
N PRO A 383 -10.64 -29.03 -1.66
CA PRO A 383 -10.63 -27.62 -1.24
C PRO A 383 -11.87 -26.87 -1.72
N LEU A 384 -12.27 -25.82 -0.99
CA LEU A 384 -13.54 -25.12 -1.23
C LEU A 384 -13.64 -24.58 -2.66
N THR A 385 -12.53 -24.06 -3.19
CA THR A 385 -12.46 -23.56 -4.57
C THR A 385 -12.66 -24.67 -5.60
N GLU A 386 -12.10 -25.87 -5.38
CA GLU A 386 -12.30 -27.00 -6.28
C GLU A 386 -13.75 -27.52 -6.20
N ALA A 387 -14.28 -27.67 -4.98
CA ALA A 387 -15.61 -28.23 -4.74
C ALA A 387 -16.73 -27.35 -5.32
N ILE A 388 -16.74 -26.05 -5.01
CA ILE A 388 -17.81 -25.14 -5.43
C ILE A 388 -17.75 -24.90 -6.93
N HIS A 389 -16.61 -24.49 -7.47
CA HIS A 389 -16.53 -24.16 -8.90
C HIS A 389 -16.68 -25.41 -9.78
N GLY A 390 -16.05 -26.53 -9.39
CA GLY A 390 -16.13 -27.78 -10.14
C GLY A 390 -17.54 -28.34 -10.23
N HIS A 391 -18.35 -28.21 -9.17
CA HIS A 391 -19.75 -28.62 -9.20
C HIS A 391 -20.60 -27.69 -10.05
N HIS A 392 -20.52 -26.38 -9.80
CA HIS A 392 -21.41 -25.43 -10.47
C HIS A 392 -21.06 -25.26 -11.96
N ALA A 393 -19.88 -25.69 -12.44
CA ALA A 393 -19.49 -25.54 -13.85
C ALA A 393 -20.49 -26.20 -14.81
N THR A 394 -21.13 -27.29 -14.35
CA THR A 394 -22.11 -28.05 -15.13
C THR A 394 -23.57 -27.67 -14.83
N VAL A 395 -23.79 -26.64 -14.01
CA VAL A 395 -25.12 -26.13 -13.66
C VAL A 395 -25.55 -25.09 -14.70
N LYS A 396 -26.83 -25.09 -15.06
CA LYS A 396 -27.41 -24.07 -15.94
C LYS A 396 -27.77 -22.83 -15.15
N ASP A 397 -27.44 -21.67 -15.69
CA ASP A 397 -27.97 -20.40 -15.21
C ASP A 397 -29.49 -20.37 -15.48
N PRO A 398 -30.34 -20.16 -14.46
CA PRO A 398 -31.80 -20.17 -14.62
C PRO A 398 -32.28 -19.05 -15.55
N ALA A 399 -31.56 -17.94 -15.65
CA ALA A 399 -31.94 -16.81 -16.50
C ALA A 399 -31.69 -17.08 -17.99
N SER A 400 -30.51 -17.61 -18.35
CA SER A 400 -30.12 -17.85 -19.75
C SER A 400 -30.34 -19.28 -20.25
N GLY A 401 -30.47 -20.26 -19.35
CA GLY A 401 -30.53 -21.69 -19.68
C GLY A 401 -29.19 -22.29 -20.16
N VAL A 402 -28.11 -21.50 -20.12
CA VAL A 402 -26.75 -21.90 -20.55
C VAL A 402 -25.97 -22.43 -19.34
N MET A 403 -25.08 -23.40 -19.58
CA MET A 403 -24.16 -23.88 -18.53
C MET A 403 -23.26 -22.73 -18.04
N LEU A 404 -23.09 -22.58 -16.74
CA LEU A 404 -22.29 -21.50 -16.14
C LEU A 404 -20.85 -21.48 -16.70
N ASP A 405 -20.26 -22.64 -16.97
CA ASP A 405 -18.90 -22.73 -17.55
C ASP A 405 -18.82 -22.26 -19.01
N SER A 406 -19.94 -22.27 -19.74
CA SER A 406 -20.02 -21.82 -21.14
C SER A 406 -20.29 -20.32 -21.28
N ILE A 407 -20.56 -19.62 -20.18
CA ILE A 407 -20.75 -18.16 -20.18
C ILE A 407 -19.37 -17.49 -20.18
N THR A 408 -19.08 -16.78 -21.27
CA THR A 408 -17.76 -16.19 -21.56
C THR A 408 -17.56 -14.77 -21.05
N ASN A 409 -18.47 -14.29 -20.20
CA ASN A 409 -18.39 -12.97 -19.56
C ASN A 409 -18.65 -13.09 -18.05
N ARG A 410 -18.37 -12.04 -17.30
CA ARG A 410 -18.42 -12.03 -15.83
C ARG A 410 -19.78 -12.38 -15.18
N SER A 411 -20.88 -12.49 -15.93
CA SER A 411 -22.21 -12.74 -15.34
C SER A 411 -22.31 -14.10 -14.63
N SER A 412 -21.61 -15.13 -15.09
CA SER A 412 -21.58 -16.42 -14.39
C SER A 412 -20.85 -16.34 -13.05
N CYS A 413 -19.74 -15.60 -13.00
CA CYS A 413 -19.00 -15.38 -11.76
C CYS A 413 -19.81 -14.56 -10.75
N TYR A 414 -20.58 -13.58 -11.23
CA TYR A 414 -21.44 -12.74 -10.39
C TYR A 414 -22.68 -13.43 -9.81
N GLN A 415 -22.95 -14.68 -10.17
CA GLN A 415 -23.95 -15.48 -9.46
C GLN A 415 -23.52 -15.78 -8.01
N CYS A 416 -22.19 -15.89 -7.78
CA CYS A 416 -21.63 -16.29 -6.49
C CYS A 416 -20.73 -15.22 -5.87
N HIS A 417 -20.13 -14.37 -6.69
CA HIS A 417 -19.27 -13.27 -6.23
C HIS A 417 -19.98 -11.93 -6.35
N PRO A 418 -19.73 -10.99 -5.42
CA PRO A 418 -20.30 -9.65 -5.52
C PRO A 418 -19.85 -8.98 -6.82
N GLY A 419 -20.70 -8.17 -7.43
CA GLY A 419 -20.27 -7.33 -8.54
C GLY A 419 -21.32 -6.95 -9.57
N SER A 420 -22.49 -7.59 -9.59
CA SER A 420 -23.58 -7.18 -10.47
C SER A 420 -24.15 -5.83 -10.05
N GLU A 421 -24.29 -5.61 -8.74
CA GLU A 421 -24.74 -4.35 -8.14
C GLU A 421 -23.57 -3.61 -7.47
N THR A 422 -22.82 -4.32 -6.62
CA THR A 422 -21.80 -3.69 -5.77
C THR A 422 -20.53 -3.34 -6.53
N LYS A 423 -20.36 -3.80 -7.77
CA LYS A 423 -19.20 -3.54 -8.63
C LYS A 423 -17.87 -3.92 -7.96
N CYS A 424 -17.72 -5.17 -7.53
CA CYS A 424 -16.46 -5.71 -7.02
C CYS A 424 -15.30 -5.53 -8.01
N LEU A 425 -15.54 -5.74 -9.30
CA LEU A 425 -14.55 -5.50 -10.35
C LEU A 425 -14.58 -4.03 -10.80
N ARG A 426 -13.50 -3.33 -10.51
CA ARG A 426 -13.26 -1.92 -10.85
C ARG A 426 -11.89 -1.78 -11.49
N GLY A 427 -11.35 -0.56 -11.52
CA GLY A 427 -10.07 -0.30 -12.17
C GLY A 427 -10.06 -0.70 -13.64
N VAL A 428 -8.93 -1.16 -14.15
CA VAL A 428 -8.82 -1.61 -15.55
C VAL A 428 -9.75 -2.79 -15.84
N MET A 429 -9.94 -3.71 -14.90
CA MET A 429 -10.79 -4.90 -15.09
C MET A 429 -12.29 -4.55 -15.16
N GLY A 430 -12.71 -3.48 -14.47
CA GLY A 430 -14.08 -2.98 -14.51
C GLY A 430 -14.35 -1.96 -15.62
N ASN A 431 -13.34 -1.13 -15.95
CA ASN A 431 -13.51 0.07 -16.77
C ASN A 431 -13.11 -0.11 -18.23
N ALA A 432 -12.35 -1.16 -18.56
CA ALA A 432 -11.93 -1.42 -19.94
C ALA A 432 -13.14 -1.87 -20.77
N VAL A 433 -13.59 -1.01 -21.69
CA VAL A 433 -14.71 -1.26 -22.60
C VAL A 433 -14.32 -0.98 -24.05
N ASP A 434 -15.00 -1.61 -24.99
CA ASP A 434 -14.88 -1.33 -26.42
C ASP A 434 -15.67 -0.08 -26.82
N ALA A 435 -15.66 0.26 -28.11
CA ALA A 435 -16.37 1.43 -28.64
C ALA A 435 -17.90 1.37 -28.44
N ASN A 436 -18.46 0.18 -28.18
CA ASN A 436 -19.89 -0.02 -27.93
C ASN A 436 -20.21 -0.07 -26.42
N GLY A 437 -19.21 0.16 -25.55
CA GLY A 437 -19.38 0.10 -24.10
C GLY A 437 -19.37 -1.33 -23.53
N LYS A 438 -19.06 -2.35 -24.34
CA LYS A 438 -18.96 -3.73 -23.85
C LYS A 438 -17.63 -3.93 -23.13
N PRO A 439 -17.58 -4.59 -21.96
CA PRO A 439 -16.32 -4.92 -21.30
C PRO A 439 -15.37 -5.69 -22.21
N THR A 440 -14.08 -5.33 -22.16
CA THR A 440 -12.99 -5.98 -22.92
C THR A 440 -12.12 -6.89 -22.06
N ILE A 441 -12.25 -6.78 -20.74
CA ILE A 441 -11.63 -7.67 -19.74
C ILE A 441 -12.76 -8.18 -18.85
N ASP A 442 -12.82 -9.50 -18.66
CA ASP A 442 -13.77 -10.16 -17.75
C ASP A 442 -12.99 -11.01 -16.73
N CYS A 443 -13.69 -11.53 -15.72
CA CYS A 443 -13.10 -12.46 -14.74
C CYS A 443 -12.34 -13.60 -15.45
N GLN A 444 -12.93 -14.12 -16.53
CA GLN A 444 -12.39 -15.19 -17.35
C GLN A 444 -11.11 -14.81 -18.10
N SER A 445 -10.92 -13.53 -18.44
CA SER A 445 -9.68 -13.05 -19.07
C SER A 445 -8.46 -13.23 -18.15
N CYS A 446 -8.68 -13.34 -16.85
CA CYS A 446 -7.63 -13.46 -15.85
C CYS A 446 -7.61 -14.84 -15.20
N HIS A 447 -8.77 -15.39 -14.83
CA HIS A 447 -8.88 -16.63 -14.05
C HIS A 447 -9.27 -17.87 -14.89
N GLY A 448 -9.69 -17.67 -16.14
CA GLY A 448 -10.29 -18.73 -16.97
C GLY A 448 -11.77 -18.99 -16.64
N THR A 449 -12.33 -20.06 -17.22
CA THR A 449 -13.71 -20.47 -16.97
C THR A 449 -13.87 -21.06 -15.56
N MET A 450 -15.10 -21.35 -15.16
CA MET A 450 -15.38 -21.90 -13.84
C MET A 450 -14.71 -23.26 -13.61
N SER A 451 -14.65 -24.10 -14.64
CA SER A 451 -13.92 -25.37 -14.62
C SER A 451 -12.40 -25.17 -14.52
N ASN A 452 -11.84 -24.07 -15.03
CA ASN A 452 -10.44 -23.73 -14.81
C ASN A 452 -10.18 -23.34 -13.34
N VAL A 453 -11.04 -22.50 -12.77
CA VAL A 453 -10.96 -22.05 -11.36
C VAL A 453 -11.15 -23.23 -10.40
N GLY A 454 -12.02 -24.18 -10.75
CA GLY A 454 -12.31 -25.41 -10.02
C GLY A 454 -11.46 -26.62 -10.41
N ARG A 455 -10.38 -26.44 -11.17
CA ARG A 455 -9.53 -27.54 -11.63
C ARG A 455 -8.79 -28.19 -10.45
N SER A 456 -8.75 -29.51 -10.42
CA SER A 456 -7.96 -30.25 -9.44
C SER A 456 -6.49 -29.84 -9.47
N GLY A 457 -5.91 -29.64 -8.29
CA GLY A 457 -4.53 -29.18 -8.11
C GLY A 457 -4.32 -27.67 -8.22
N ARG A 458 -5.33 -26.86 -8.60
CA ARG A 458 -5.26 -25.40 -8.48
C ARG A 458 -5.38 -25.00 -7.01
N VAL A 459 -4.43 -24.21 -6.54
CA VAL A 459 -4.35 -23.71 -5.16
C VAL A 459 -5.06 -22.36 -5.07
N GLY A 460 -6.35 -22.36 -4.76
CA GLY A 460 -7.15 -21.13 -4.68
C GLY A 460 -6.55 -20.06 -3.76
N TRP A 461 -6.73 -18.78 -4.11
CA TRP A 461 -6.14 -17.60 -3.46
C TRP A 461 -4.62 -17.44 -3.62
N LEU A 462 -3.90 -18.43 -4.15
CA LEU A 462 -2.46 -18.41 -4.38
C LEU A 462 -2.11 -18.56 -5.86
N ASP A 463 -2.80 -19.41 -6.60
CA ASP A 463 -2.71 -19.51 -8.07
C ASP A 463 -3.57 -18.43 -8.74
N GLU A 464 -3.12 -17.19 -8.57
CA GLU A 464 -3.78 -15.99 -9.10
C GLU A 464 -3.00 -15.38 -10.28
N PRO A 465 -3.65 -14.55 -11.12
CA PRO A 465 -3.00 -13.90 -12.24
C PRO A 465 -1.83 -13.04 -11.79
N ASN A 466 -0.76 -13.02 -12.60
CA ASN A 466 0.39 -12.16 -12.39
C ASN A 466 0.52 -11.13 -13.52
N CYS A 467 1.23 -10.04 -13.22
CA CYS A 467 1.29 -8.87 -14.08
C CYS A 467 1.95 -9.18 -15.43
N GLN A 468 3.04 -9.96 -15.43
CA GLN A 468 3.81 -10.27 -16.63
C GLN A 468 3.04 -11.13 -17.63
N ALA A 469 2.00 -11.85 -17.22
CA ALA A 469 1.13 -12.59 -18.15
C ALA A 469 0.44 -11.68 -19.18
N CYS A 470 0.22 -10.40 -18.81
CA CYS A 470 -0.30 -9.38 -19.72
C CYS A 470 0.71 -8.31 -20.11
N HIS A 471 1.68 -7.98 -19.25
CA HIS A 471 2.59 -6.86 -19.43
C HIS A 471 4.02 -7.33 -19.72
N HIS A 472 4.39 -7.35 -21.00
CA HIS A 472 5.68 -7.86 -21.47
C HIS A 472 6.08 -7.15 -22.77
N ASP A 473 7.38 -7.02 -23.04
CA ASP A 473 7.95 -6.55 -24.32
C ASP A 473 7.40 -5.19 -24.81
N GLY A 474 6.99 -4.32 -23.87
CA GLY A 474 6.33 -3.05 -24.20
C GLY A 474 4.87 -3.17 -24.66
N GLN A 475 4.32 -4.38 -24.62
CA GLN A 475 2.96 -4.75 -25.01
C GLN A 475 2.04 -4.95 -23.80
N ARG A 476 0.74 -5.01 -24.09
CA ARG A 476 -0.32 -5.29 -23.11
C ARG A 476 -1.39 -6.18 -23.73
N GLU A 477 -1.51 -7.39 -23.20
CA GLU A 477 -2.57 -8.34 -23.54
C GLU A 477 -3.91 -7.95 -22.88
N LEU A 478 -5.02 -8.43 -23.46
CA LEU A 478 -6.36 -8.35 -22.86
C LEU A 478 -6.73 -9.59 -22.04
N SER A 479 -5.91 -10.65 -22.11
CA SER A 479 -6.11 -11.90 -21.37
C SER A 479 -4.79 -12.41 -20.83
N ALA A 480 -4.75 -12.65 -19.52
CA ALA A 480 -3.60 -13.23 -18.83
C ALA A 480 -3.50 -14.75 -19.08
N VAL A 481 -4.62 -15.40 -19.41
CA VAL A 481 -4.68 -16.84 -19.66
C VAL A 481 -4.79 -17.16 -21.14
N SER A 482 -4.35 -18.36 -21.51
CA SER A 482 -4.59 -18.99 -22.80
C SER A 482 -6.06 -19.41 -22.95
N SER A 483 -6.43 -19.93 -24.12
CA SER A 483 -7.75 -20.54 -24.35
C SER A 483 -8.06 -21.74 -23.47
N THR A 484 -7.05 -22.32 -22.80
CA THR A 484 -7.21 -23.44 -21.85
C THR A 484 -7.23 -22.98 -20.39
N GLY A 485 -7.24 -21.67 -20.14
CA GLY A 485 -7.24 -21.10 -18.79
C GLY A 485 -5.90 -21.21 -18.06
N ILE A 486 -4.81 -21.48 -18.79
CA ILE A 486 -3.46 -21.53 -18.23
C ILE A 486 -2.81 -20.15 -18.37
N LEU A 487 -2.18 -19.67 -17.29
CA LEU A 487 -1.50 -18.38 -17.28
C LEU A 487 -0.38 -18.31 -18.34
N LYS A 488 -0.37 -17.23 -19.13
CA LYS A 488 0.66 -16.97 -20.13
C LYS A 488 1.99 -16.66 -19.46
N VAL A 489 3.08 -17.08 -20.10
CA VAL A 489 4.44 -16.89 -19.60
C VAL A 489 5.28 -16.19 -20.67
N TRP A 490 6.01 -15.17 -20.24
CA TRP A 490 6.88 -14.35 -21.08
C TRP A 490 8.27 -14.25 -20.44
N LEU A 491 9.29 -13.94 -21.26
CA LEU A 491 10.67 -13.78 -20.77
C LEU A 491 10.89 -12.42 -20.12
N ASP A 492 10.15 -11.39 -20.54
CA ASP A 492 10.26 -10.06 -19.97
C ASP A 492 9.62 -9.98 -18.57
N ASN A 493 10.46 -9.60 -17.61
CA ASN A 493 10.08 -9.51 -16.20
C ASN A 493 10.00 -8.06 -15.69
N ARG A 494 9.99 -7.05 -16.57
CA ARG A 494 9.94 -5.64 -16.16
C ARG A 494 8.74 -5.27 -15.29
N TYR A 495 7.62 -5.92 -15.54
CA TYR A 495 6.36 -5.74 -14.80
C TYR A 495 6.04 -6.93 -13.92
N ALA A 496 6.96 -7.89 -13.75
CA ALA A 496 6.66 -9.12 -13.04
C ALA A 496 6.38 -8.88 -11.55
N THR A 497 5.39 -9.61 -11.04
CA THR A 497 5.24 -9.82 -9.60
C THR A 497 6.48 -10.50 -9.03
N ASN A 498 6.76 -10.31 -7.74
CA ASN A 498 7.90 -10.98 -7.11
C ASN A 498 7.66 -12.51 -7.06
N ALA A 499 8.66 -13.28 -7.48
CA ALA A 499 8.62 -14.73 -7.37
C ALA A 499 8.73 -15.17 -5.90
N ASN A 500 8.09 -16.28 -5.56
CA ASN A 500 8.02 -16.85 -4.22
C ASN A 500 7.38 -15.92 -3.17
N ALA A 501 6.41 -15.11 -3.59
CA ALA A 501 5.66 -14.19 -2.74
C ALA A 501 4.16 -14.55 -2.80
N PRO A 502 3.53 -15.02 -1.71
CA PRO A 502 4.05 -15.04 -0.33
C PRO A 502 4.85 -16.30 0.05
N ALA A 503 4.83 -17.34 -0.78
CA ALA A 503 5.50 -18.61 -0.52
C ALA A 503 6.10 -19.19 -1.81
N ALA A 504 6.98 -20.19 -1.66
CA ALA A 504 7.67 -20.82 -2.78
C ALA A 504 6.68 -21.31 -3.85
N GLY A 505 6.96 -20.95 -5.12
CA GLY A 505 6.12 -21.31 -6.27
C GLY A 505 5.01 -20.33 -6.60
N PHE A 506 4.75 -19.32 -5.76
CA PHE A 506 3.68 -18.33 -5.99
C PHE A 506 4.24 -16.94 -6.31
N SER A 507 3.46 -16.14 -7.05
CA SER A 507 3.83 -14.76 -7.39
C SER A 507 2.59 -13.86 -7.44
N LEU A 508 2.21 -13.31 -6.30
CA LEU A 508 0.98 -12.54 -6.17
C LEU A 508 1.22 -11.04 -6.16
N TYR A 509 0.34 -10.32 -6.84
CA TYR A 509 0.31 -8.86 -6.89
C TYR A 509 0.25 -8.21 -5.48
N ARG A 510 -0.69 -8.65 -4.63
CA ARG A 510 -0.87 -8.11 -3.26
C ARG A 510 0.30 -8.36 -2.28
N PHE A 511 1.26 -9.22 -2.66
CA PHE A 511 2.47 -9.51 -1.89
C PHE A 511 3.75 -9.05 -2.60
N SER A 512 3.62 -8.34 -3.73
CA SER A 512 4.74 -7.87 -4.51
C SER A 512 5.10 -6.43 -4.17
N SER A 513 6.40 -6.13 -4.22
CA SER A 513 6.96 -4.81 -4.02
C SER A 513 7.93 -4.43 -5.13
N GLY A 514 8.19 -3.13 -5.26
CA GLY A 514 9.04 -2.58 -6.31
C GLY A 514 9.80 -1.33 -5.88
N HIS A 515 9.53 -0.21 -6.54
CA HIS A 515 10.26 1.05 -6.38
C HIS A 515 10.33 1.49 -4.90
N GLY A 516 11.55 1.55 -4.35
CA GLY A 516 11.76 1.95 -2.95
C GLY A 516 11.21 0.96 -1.91
N SER A 517 10.97 -0.30 -2.28
CA SER A 517 10.27 -1.31 -1.48
C SER A 517 8.81 -0.94 -1.16
N LEU A 518 8.21 -0.05 -1.95
CA LEU A 518 6.76 0.15 -1.92
C LEU A 518 6.06 -1.10 -2.44
N GLN A 519 4.98 -1.49 -1.76
CA GLN A 519 4.07 -2.53 -2.24
C GLN A 519 3.43 -2.08 -3.55
N CYS A 520 3.17 -3.01 -4.46
CA CYS A 520 2.56 -2.70 -5.75
C CYS A 520 1.22 -1.96 -5.55
N GLU A 521 0.40 -2.42 -4.61
CA GLU A 521 -0.89 -1.84 -4.27
C GLU A 521 -0.80 -0.41 -3.73
N ALA A 522 0.32 -0.04 -3.10
CA ALA A 522 0.53 1.32 -2.60
C ALA A 522 0.50 2.37 -3.72
N CYS A 523 0.91 1.99 -4.93
CA CYS A 523 0.90 2.87 -6.10
C CYS A 523 -0.28 2.60 -7.04
N HIS A 524 -0.68 1.33 -7.17
CA HIS A 524 -1.63 0.87 -8.16
C HIS A 524 -3.05 0.70 -7.63
N GLY A 525 -3.28 0.69 -6.31
CA GLY A 525 -4.57 0.37 -5.70
C GLY A 525 -4.72 -1.11 -5.38
N ALA A 526 -5.84 -1.50 -4.80
CA ALA A 526 -6.09 -2.89 -4.42
C ALA A 526 -6.28 -3.81 -5.64
N THR A 527 -6.04 -5.12 -5.47
CA THR A 527 -6.48 -6.13 -6.44
C THR A 527 -7.95 -5.89 -6.85
N HIS A 528 -8.32 -6.05 -8.12
CA HIS A 528 -9.68 -5.75 -8.64
C HIS A 528 -10.18 -4.30 -8.51
N ALA A 529 -9.43 -3.39 -7.91
CA ALA A 529 -9.80 -1.98 -7.73
C ALA A 529 -8.65 -1.03 -8.05
N GLU A 530 -7.80 -1.43 -9.00
CA GLU A 530 -6.65 -0.63 -9.42
C GLU A 530 -7.06 0.78 -9.88
N TYR A 531 -6.15 1.73 -9.70
CA TYR A 531 -6.39 3.11 -10.08
C TYR A 531 -6.21 3.34 -11.59
N PRO A 532 -7.07 4.15 -12.24
CA PRO A 532 -8.25 4.77 -11.66
C PRO A 532 -9.41 3.77 -11.54
N SER A 533 -10.02 3.72 -10.37
CA SER A 533 -11.22 2.91 -10.14
C SER A 533 -12.46 3.60 -10.69
N SER A 534 -13.52 2.85 -11.02
CA SER A 534 -14.84 3.42 -11.35
C SER A 534 -15.57 3.99 -10.15
N HIS A 535 -15.19 3.61 -8.91
CA HIS A 535 -15.82 4.15 -7.72
C HIS A 535 -14.98 5.31 -7.14
N ARG A 536 -15.66 6.42 -6.81
CA ARG A 536 -14.98 7.64 -6.36
C ARG A 536 -14.19 7.44 -5.05
N ASN A 537 -14.71 6.63 -4.12
CA ASN A 537 -14.10 6.41 -2.80
C ASN A 537 -12.73 5.70 -2.90
N ASP A 538 -12.55 4.79 -3.88
CA ASP A 538 -11.24 4.17 -4.13
C ASP A 538 -10.20 5.23 -4.55
N ASN A 539 -10.61 6.22 -5.34
CA ASN A 539 -9.70 7.21 -5.92
C ASN A 539 -9.29 8.33 -4.93
N VAL A 540 -9.85 8.37 -3.73
CA VAL A 540 -9.60 9.47 -2.77
C VAL A 540 -8.11 9.57 -2.43
N LEU A 541 -7.44 8.45 -2.15
CA LEU A 541 -6.00 8.45 -1.85
C LEU A 541 -5.18 9.03 -3.01
N ALA A 542 -5.42 8.57 -4.24
CA ALA A 542 -4.70 9.06 -5.41
C ALA A 542 -4.91 10.56 -5.61
N ASN A 543 -6.13 11.05 -5.42
CA ASN A 543 -6.41 12.49 -5.49
C ASN A 543 -5.67 13.28 -4.40
N ASP A 544 -5.63 12.77 -3.17
CA ASP A 544 -4.95 13.44 -2.05
C ASP A 544 -3.44 13.54 -2.25
N VAL A 545 -2.84 12.49 -2.83
CA VAL A 545 -1.38 12.35 -2.92
C VAL A 545 -0.79 13.00 -4.17
N GLN A 546 -1.49 12.99 -5.30
CA GLN A 546 -0.98 13.53 -6.58
C GLN A 546 -1.93 14.50 -7.28
N GLY A 547 -3.06 14.87 -6.67
CA GLY A 547 -4.02 15.84 -7.24
C GLY A 547 -4.87 15.30 -8.39
N ARG A 548 -4.83 13.99 -8.66
CA ARG A 548 -5.67 13.32 -9.67
C ARG A 548 -5.89 11.84 -9.37
N SER A 549 -7.01 11.32 -9.87
CA SER A 549 -7.26 9.88 -9.93
C SER A 549 -6.25 9.18 -10.86
N GLY A 550 -6.03 7.89 -10.61
CA GLY A 550 -5.14 7.04 -11.39
C GLY A 550 -3.93 6.55 -10.60
N THR A 551 -3.18 5.60 -11.19
CA THR A 551 -1.94 5.09 -10.61
C THR A 551 -1.06 6.25 -10.14
N ILE A 552 -0.49 6.12 -8.94
CA ILE A 552 0.40 7.13 -8.36
C ILE A 552 1.67 7.15 -9.19
N GLY A 553 1.82 8.21 -9.99
CA GLY A 553 2.88 8.32 -11.00
C GLY A 553 3.56 9.68 -11.05
N GLU A 554 3.03 10.69 -10.35
CA GLU A 554 3.74 11.96 -10.20
C GLU A 554 4.84 11.79 -9.14
N CYS A 555 6.11 11.81 -9.54
CA CYS A 555 7.23 11.56 -8.63
C CYS A 555 7.24 12.51 -7.42
N SER A 556 6.73 13.73 -7.59
CA SER A 556 6.60 14.74 -6.53
C SER A 556 5.64 14.35 -5.40
N ALA A 557 4.78 13.34 -5.63
CA ALA A 557 3.92 12.77 -4.59
C ALA A 557 4.73 12.22 -3.41
N CYS A 558 5.93 11.70 -3.67
CA CYS A 558 6.79 11.07 -2.66
C CYS A 558 8.16 11.72 -2.56
N HIS A 559 8.65 12.35 -3.63
CA HIS A 559 9.96 12.99 -3.70
C HIS A 559 9.84 14.50 -3.64
N LYS A 560 10.37 15.10 -2.56
CA LYS A 560 10.44 16.57 -2.44
C LYS A 560 11.30 17.20 -3.53
N SER A 561 12.40 16.53 -3.85
CA SER A 561 13.27 16.82 -4.99
C SER A 561 13.29 15.60 -5.88
N VAL A 562 12.58 15.65 -7.00
CA VAL A 562 12.52 14.54 -7.96
C VAL A 562 13.91 14.34 -8.57
N PRO A 563 14.54 13.15 -8.41
CA PRO A 563 15.83 12.87 -9.04
C PRO A 563 15.73 12.91 -10.57
N LEU A 564 16.75 13.44 -11.23
CA LEU A 564 16.91 13.31 -12.68
C LEU A 564 17.58 11.96 -13.00
N THR A 565 16.87 11.06 -13.66
CA THR A 565 17.31 9.70 -13.93
C THR A 565 16.69 9.19 -15.23
N ALA A 566 17.41 8.33 -15.94
CA ALA A 566 16.92 7.67 -17.14
C ALA A 566 16.17 6.36 -16.86
N THR A 567 16.42 5.71 -15.72
CA THR A 567 15.87 4.38 -15.40
C THR A 567 15.59 4.16 -13.90
N GLY A 568 15.75 5.17 -13.06
CA GLY A 568 15.64 5.04 -11.61
C GLY A 568 14.20 5.05 -11.07
N GLY A 569 13.22 5.32 -11.91
CA GLY A 569 11.80 5.27 -11.56
C GLY A 569 11.24 3.84 -11.51
N PRO A 570 9.96 3.68 -11.13
CA PRO A 570 9.28 2.38 -11.20
C PRO A 570 9.34 1.81 -12.62
N HIS A 571 9.49 0.49 -12.76
CA HIS A 571 9.56 -0.20 -14.05
C HIS A 571 10.62 0.35 -15.03
N GLY A 572 11.70 0.93 -14.52
CA GLY A 572 12.75 1.52 -15.36
C GLY A 572 12.35 2.85 -15.99
N MET A 573 11.33 3.54 -15.45
CA MET A 573 10.91 4.84 -15.93
C MET A 573 11.99 5.91 -15.68
N HIS A 574 12.16 6.80 -16.65
CA HIS A 574 12.92 8.03 -16.48
C HIS A 574 12.11 9.07 -15.71
N THR A 575 12.78 10.13 -15.27
CA THR A 575 12.14 11.30 -14.67
C THR A 575 11.13 11.91 -15.62
N ILE A 576 9.93 12.23 -15.14
CA ILE A 576 8.93 12.92 -15.95
C ILE A 576 8.97 14.42 -15.60
N GLY A 577 8.95 15.29 -16.60
CA GLY A 577 8.89 16.73 -16.42
C GLY A 577 9.92 17.51 -17.22
N SER A 578 9.89 18.83 -17.13
CA SER A 578 10.76 19.72 -17.91
C SER A 578 12.25 19.46 -17.69
N ALA A 579 12.66 19.06 -16.48
CA ALA A 579 14.05 18.71 -16.19
C ALA A 579 14.56 17.55 -17.06
N TRP A 580 13.72 16.56 -17.35
CA TRP A 580 14.06 15.48 -18.28
C TRP A 580 14.08 15.98 -19.72
N VAL A 581 13.05 16.72 -20.13
CA VAL A 581 12.96 17.27 -21.50
C VAL A 581 14.22 18.08 -21.83
N SER A 582 14.71 18.91 -20.92
CA SER A 582 15.93 19.71 -21.12
C SER A 582 17.25 18.93 -21.03
N GLY A 583 17.27 17.74 -20.44
CA GLY A 583 18.52 17.02 -20.12
C GLY A 583 18.70 15.67 -20.81
N HIS A 584 17.67 15.14 -21.47
CA HIS A 584 17.68 13.78 -21.98
C HIS A 584 18.49 13.58 -23.27
N GLU A 585 18.84 14.66 -23.99
CA GLU A 585 19.57 14.62 -25.27
C GLU A 585 20.83 13.75 -25.17
N SER A 586 21.73 14.08 -24.23
CA SER A 586 22.98 13.34 -24.01
C SER A 586 22.78 11.85 -23.73
N TYR A 587 21.68 11.50 -23.04
CA TYR A 587 21.35 10.10 -22.79
C TYR A 587 20.85 9.42 -24.07
N ALA A 588 19.95 10.08 -24.81
CA ALA A 588 19.36 9.56 -26.03
C ALA A 588 20.39 9.35 -27.16
N GLU A 589 21.37 10.25 -27.29
CA GLU A 589 22.46 10.12 -28.28
C GLU A 589 23.23 8.80 -28.14
N SER A 590 23.46 8.35 -26.90
CA SER A 590 24.22 7.14 -26.61
C SER A 590 23.36 5.91 -26.35
N ASN A 591 22.06 6.07 -26.05
CA ASN A 591 21.19 4.99 -25.56
C ASN A 591 19.80 4.97 -26.21
N LYS A 592 19.65 5.48 -27.43
CA LYS A 592 18.36 5.60 -28.12
C LYS A 592 17.50 4.34 -28.08
N THR A 593 18.11 3.16 -28.26
CA THR A 593 17.41 1.86 -28.26
C THR A 593 16.74 1.53 -26.92
N ALA A 594 17.24 2.06 -25.79
CA ALA A 594 16.62 1.86 -24.49
C ALA A 594 15.24 2.52 -24.39
N CYS A 595 15.02 3.63 -25.10
CA CYS A 595 13.75 4.35 -25.13
C CYS A 595 12.65 3.58 -25.87
N ALA A 596 13.03 2.75 -26.85
CA ALA A 596 12.12 2.06 -27.75
C ALA A 596 11.13 1.11 -27.04
N TYR A 597 11.53 0.55 -25.89
CA TYR A 597 10.62 -0.29 -25.12
C TYR A 597 9.37 0.48 -24.66
N CYS A 598 9.54 1.70 -24.14
CA CYS A 598 8.44 2.50 -23.62
C CYS A 598 7.81 3.39 -24.71
N HIS A 599 8.61 3.89 -25.66
CA HIS A 599 8.18 4.83 -26.69
C HIS A 599 7.92 4.17 -28.05
N GLY A 600 7.92 2.84 -28.13
CA GLY A 600 7.72 2.08 -29.37
C GLY A 600 9.01 1.94 -30.19
N ALA A 601 9.11 0.85 -30.96
CA ALA A 601 10.26 0.56 -31.81
C ALA A 601 10.54 1.65 -32.86
N ASP A 602 9.49 2.39 -33.24
CA ASP A 602 9.52 3.48 -34.19
C ASP A 602 9.53 4.86 -33.53
N TYR A 603 9.60 4.94 -32.20
CA TYR A 603 9.60 6.18 -31.39
C TYR A 603 8.35 7.06 -31.51
N ARG A 604 7.24 6.53 -32.04
CA ARG A 604 5.93 7.23 -32.15
C ARG A 604 5.03 7.06 -30.94
N GLY A 605 5.58 6.56 -29.85
CA GLY A 605 4.90 6.33 -28.59
C GLY A 605 4.14 5.00 -28.54
N SER A 606 3.93 4.51 -27.32
CA SER A 606 3.18 3.29 -27.03
C SER A 606 2.14 3.54 -25.93
N ALA A 607 1.41 2.50 -25.52
CA ALA A 607 0.56 2.59 -24.33
C ALA A 607 1.36 2.97 -23.07
N LEU A 608 2.65 2.65 -23.02
CA LEU A 608 3.54 2.95 -21.88
C LEU A 608 4.00 4.41 -21.86
N SER A 609 4.18 5.07 -23.02
CA SER A 609 4.56 6.48 -23.08
C SER A 609 3.37 7.44 -22.97
N THR A 610 2.19 6.94 -22.60
CA THR A 610 0.98 7.75 -22.50
C THR A 610 1.06 8.72 -21.32
N ALA A 611 0.87 10.01 -21.59
CA ALA A 611 0.81 11.06 -20.58
C ALA A 611 -0.39 10.81 -19.64
N LYS A 612 -0.12 10.63 -18.34
CA LYS A 612 -1.17 10.36 -17.33
C LYS A 612 -1.89 11.62 -16.85
N ALA A 613 -1.30 12.79 -17.10
CA ALA A 613 -1.86 14.10 -16.82
C ALA A 613 -1.51 15.04 -17.96
N ALA A 614 -2.39 16.01 -18.22
CA ALA A 614 -2.11 17.07 -19.17
C ALA A 614 -0.86 17.84 -18.75
N ARG A 615 0.01 18.14 -19.71
CA ARG A 615 1.30 18.78 -19.46
C ARG A 615 1.82 19.49 -20.70
N SER A 616 2.52 20.59 -20.48
CA SER A 616 3.14 21.38 -21.54
C SER A 616 4.62 21.56 -21.28
N PHE A 617 5.42 21.50 -22.34
CA PHE A 617 6.86 21.64 -22.30
C PHE A 617 7.32 22.71 -23.29
N SER A 618 8.34 23.46 -22.89
CA SER A 618 9.04 24.39 -23.78
C SER A 618 10.24 23.67 -24.40
N VAL A 619 10.23 23.55 -25.73
CA VAL A 619 11.29 22.89 -26.51
C VAL A 619 11.68 23.83 -27.65
N GLU A 620 12.94 24.29 -27.65
CA GLU A 620 13.50 25.12 -28.74
C GLU A 620 12.62 26.33 -29.15
N GLY A 621 12.01 27.01 -28.17
CA GLY A 621 11.13 28.16 -28.40
C GLY A 621 9.71 27.82 -28.86
N LYS A 622 9.36 26.53 -28.96
CA LYS A 622 8.00 26.03 -29.19
C LYS A 622 7.42 25.46 -27.90
N THR A 623 6.10 25.49 -27.78
CA THR A 623 5.38 24.80 -26.71
C THR A 623 4.74 23.54 -27.24
N VAL A 624 5.11 22.38 -26.69
CA VAL A 624 4.50 21.09 -26.98
C VAL A 624 3.56 20.74 -25.83
N THR A 625 2.31 20.39 -26.13
CA THR A 625 1.29 20.10 -25.13
C THR A 625 0.74 18.70 -25.34
N TYR A 626 0.61 17.96 -24.25
CA TYR A 626 0.00 16.64 -24.19
C TYR A 626 -1.28 16.70 -23.37
N SER A 627 -2.36 16.15 -23.89
CA SER A 627 -3.55 15.83 -23.09
C SER A 627 -3.32 14.54 -22.29
N ALA A 628 -4.09 14.35 -21.21
CA ALA A 628 -4.10 13.06 -20.53
C ALA A 628 -4.62 11.98 -21.49
N GLY A 629 -3.90 10.85 -21.58
CA GLY A 629 -4.20 9.78 -22.53
C GLY A 629 -3.47 9.89 -23.88
N GLN A 630 -2.82 11.01 -24.17
CA GLN A 630 -2.01 11.16 -25.39
C GLN A 630 -0.68 10.43 -25.25
N LYS A 631 -0.28 9.68 -26.30
CA LYS A 631 1.04 9.06 -26.38
C LYS A 631 2.11 10.13 -26.58
N VAL A 632 3.19 10.07 -25.81
CA VAL A 632 4.35 10.94 -26.00
C VAL A 632 5.25 10.33 -27.07
N THR A 633 5.49 11.09 -28.14
CA THR A 633 6.37 10.70 -29.25
C THR A 633 7.68 11.50 -29.22
N CYS A 634 8.75 10.93 -29.78
CA CYS A 634 9.98 11.70 -29.97
C CYS A 634 9.81 12.78 -31.05
N TYR A 635 8.94 12.56 -32.03
CA TYR A 635 8.79 13.41 -33.19
C TYR A 635 7.89 14.63 -32.97
N ASP A 636 7.16 14.65 -31.86
CA ASP A 636 6.45 15.85 -31.40
C ASP A 636 7.43 17.01 -31.10
N CYS A 637 8.71 16.68 -30.88
CA CYS A 637 9.78 17.62 -30.52
C CYS A 637 10.96 17.63 -31.50
N HIS A 638 11.19 16.54 -32.25
CA HIS A 638 12.36 16.34 -33.09
C HIS A 638 11.97 15.90 -34.51
N ASN A 639 12.80 16.19 -35.51
CA ASN A 639 12.51 15.78 -36.88
C ASN A 639 12.48 14.25 -37.02
N GLY A 640 11.39 13.72 -37.55
CA GLY A 640 11.24 12.31 -37.84
C GLY A 640 11.86 11.86 -39.15
N PRO A 641 12.05 10.54 -39.34
CA PRO A 641 12.68 9.99 -40.54
C PRO A 641 11.90 10.24 -41.83
N ASN A 642 10.62 10.62 -41.75
CA ASN A 642 9.74 10.87 -42.90
C ASN A 642 9.34 12.36 -43.02
N GLY A 643 10.01 13.26 -42.31
CA GLY A 643 9.66 14.69 -42.28
C GLY A 643 8.47 15.02 -41.37
N ASP A 644 8.12 14.08 -40.49
CA ASP A 644 7.22 14.24 -39.35
C ASP A 644 7.79 15.14 -38.24
#